data_AF-A0A101S9T1-F1
#
_entry.id   AF-A0A101S9T1-F1
#
_cell.length_a   1.000
_cell.length_b   1.000
_cell.length_c   1.000
_cell.angle_alpha   90.00
_cell.angle_beta   90.00
_cell.angle_gamma   90.00
#
_symmetry.space_group_name_H-M   'P 1'
#
loop_
_entity.id
_entity.type
_entity.pdbx_description
1 polymer ?
#
loop_
_entity_poly.entity_id
_entity_poly.type
_entity_poly.pdbx_seq_one_letter_code
_entity_poly.pdbx_strand_id
1 'polypeptide(L)'
;MTAPTGSAPAVPPVTPALRAQAARQRGGYVYAIDPYFDPAGAVPPYGIVGGWSVDHSGQLVSFTHNPKYRPSPVALEFPAPLTALDAAVQRAVTGYGSEAELLAAFRDATLILFAQEGQDGLYTVADDDGSRYIPAFTHPDHTPDAWHQWRQATGHFLAAAGLPVRLNPGHHISLTIPAEAGNGAGAENTGPSSSSPTPSSSTSSPGLPEAFVGAPLLAAGLLAALGRRRRTALWESAMSAEGHRTPEPPQPTGAAADTQDALLVAAAPQAVRDLDRALRGLTAALTAESRSLPTVHAAWLTDSELNLQLAQPAKQPPAPWQPGRNDTFWRIHLADVPAHETDTGAAAPYPGLVSLGTRGRARLLLNLEALPGLVSLTGAQADRTAVLASVAAELATSGWADRMTLTLVGHGAELAEPAPTRVRQVDDIDELLEDMAAETGRRRDALAMVGHDSVLTGRTGLSRDTSWAPHLVLLAARPSKDQAAKLAELAADSGRLGIGYLAATGDKGLPGTSWELEATSDGRLLAPPLGLDLQAQLLPQDQYEAVIRLFADADRSPDPGPPPFRVDLTPSGQPAVYARLVGTYEVIGLDTPDAEHGPLLHEALAMLLLHREGVHPRVLASGLWPRGVTDDVRDVFLARLRTWLGTDPDGSPRLGIGTTGRLTLAPSVVCDLDVLRTLHHEATAGSGSGNPRIRQRLLDDALALARGPLLADRPKGRYTWLSHEVVETQLLLLVADVALALSGHHLEAGNPAPALDALDTALTHAPADERLWNELLRAAHATGDTARLESTAAALVARHHELSGGARGLPPRTEALLDKLLPAWREAQGAAG
;
A
#
# COMPACT_ATOMS: atom_id res chain seq x y z
N MET A 1 14.90 24.22 19.95
CA MET A 1 15.19 25.43 19.14
C MET A 1 14.58 26.63 19.84
N THR A 2 15.38 27.55 20.37
CA THR A 2 14.90 28.85 20.83
C THR A 2 14.84 29.78 19.63
N ALA A 3 13.63 30.01 19.10
CA ALA A 3 13.43 31.03 18.07
C ALA A 3 13.77 32.41 18.68
N PRO A 4 14.54 33.28 18.00
CA PRO A 4 14.72 34.64 18.47
C PRO A 4 13.34 35.31 18.51
N THR A 5 12.98 35.86 19.67
CA THR A 5 11.83 36.74 19.85
C THR A 5 12.10 38.05 19.14
N GLY A 6 12.02 38.03 17.81
CA GLY A 6 12.04 39.22 16.97
C GLY A 6 10.82 40.09 17.25
N SER A 7 11.05 41.39 17.36
CA SER A 7 10.05 42.43 17.53
C SER A 7 8.94 42.32 16.47
N ALA A 8 7.71 42.75 16.79
CA ALA A 8 6.60 42.77 15.86
C ALA A 8 7.01 43.34 14.47
N PRO A 9 6.59 42.71 13.35
CA PRO A 9 7.07 43.08 12.02
C PRO A 9 6.79 44.56 11.73
N ALA A 10 7.84 45.34 11.48
CA ALA A 10 7.73 46.74 11.13
C ALA A 10 6.84 46.90 9.88
N VAL A 11 5.97 47.92 9.87
CA VAL A 11 5.18 48.24 8.67
C VAL A 11 6.15 48.57 7.53
N PRO A 12 6.09 47.88 6.39
CA PRO A 12 7.00 48.12 5.28
C PRO A 12 6.91 49.57 4.79
N PRO A 13 8.04 50.22 4.45
CA PRO A 13 8.02 51.60 3.96
C PRO A 13 7.24 51.69 2.65
N VAL A 14 6.40 52.72 2.52
CA VAL A 14 5.62 52.95 1.30
C VAL A 14 6.54 53.39 0.16
N THR A 15 6.87 52.46 -0.74
CA THR A 15 7.74 52.74 -1.90
C THR A 15 6.96 53.37 -3.07
N PRO A 16 7.64 54.07 -4.00
CA PRO A 16 7.01 54.58 -5.22
C PRO A 16 6.34 53.49 -6.06
N ALA A 17 6.89 52.27 -6.08
CA ALA A 17 6.31 51.11 -6.74
C ALA A 17 4.96 50.72 -6.10
N LEU A 18 4.89 50.72 -4.76
CA LEU A 18 3.68 50.39 -4.01
C LEU A 18 2.58 51.44 -4.24
N ARG A 19 2.93 52.73 -4.35
CA ARG A 19 2.00 53.81 -4.75
C ARG A 19 1.52 53.66 -6.20
N ALA A 20 2.39 53.29 -7.13
CA ALA A 20 2.03 53.06 -8.52
C ALA A 20 1.07 51.86 -8.67
N GLN A 21 1.26 50.81 -7.86
CA GLN A 21 0.37 49.67 -7.80
C GLN A 21 -1.00 50.04 -7.20
N ALA A 22 -1.01 50.83 -6.12
CA ALA A 22 -2.25 51.36 -5.53
C ALA A 22 -3.07 52.19 -6.52
N ALA A 23 -2.42 53.05 -7.31
CA ALA A 23 -3.09 53.86 -8.33
C ALA A 23 -3.81 53.02 -9.41
N ARG A 24 -3.32 51.78 -9.65
CA ARG A 24 -3.92 50.81 -10.59
C ARG A 24 -5.01 49.95 -9.93
N GLN A 25 -5.00 49.78 -8.60
CA GLN A 25 -5.92 48.92 -7.84
C GLN A 25 -6.85 49.73 -6.92
N ARG A 26 -7.60 50.67 -7.51
CA ARG A 26 -8.55 51.55 -6.77
C ARG A 26 -9.64 50.75 -6.09
N GLY A 27 -9.90 51.01 -4.81
CA GLY A 27 -10.91 50.30 -4.01
C GLY A 27 -10.52 48.86 -3.60
N GLY A 28 -9.26 48.46 -3.78
CA GLY A 28 -8.76 47.12 -3.48
C GLY A 28 -7.72 47.08 -2.36
N TYR A 29 -6.83 46.07 -2.42
CA TYR A 29 -5.70 45.92 -1.51
C TYR A 29 -4.39 45.72 -2.29
N VAL A 30 -3.30 46.30 -1.79
CA VAL A 30 -1.94 46.05 -2.27
C VAL A 30 -1.17 45.29 -1.20
N TYR A 31 -0.73 44.08 -1.52
CA TYR A 31 0.01 43.23 -0.59
C TYR A 31 1.48 43.64 -0.51
N ALA A 32 2.02 43.73 0.71
CA ALA A 32 3.45 43.78 0.96
C ALA A 32 3.97 42.35 1.09
N ILE A 33 4.92 42.00 0.22
CA ILE A 33 5.46 40.65 0.08
C ILE A 33 6.87 40.63 0.69
N ASP A 34 7.20 39.55 1.39
CA ASP A 34 8.54 39.36 1.96
C ASP A 34 9.59 39.30 0.85
N PRO A 35 10.74 39.98 0.99
CA PRO A 35 11.77 40.09 -0.06
C PRO A 35 12.36 38.76 -0.53
N TYR A 36 12.13 37.66 0.21
CA TYR A 36 12.51 36.32 -0.23
C TYR A 36 11.68 35.80 -1.42
N PHE A 37 10.46 36.31 -1.61
CA PHE A 37 9.58 35.87 -2.68
C PHE A 37 9.57 36.85 -3.84
N ASP A 38 9.42 36.32 -5.05
CA ASP A 38 9.12 37.15 -6.23
C ASP A 38 7.71 37.76 -6.08
N PRO A 39 7.58 39.09 -6.00
CA PRO A 39 6.29 39.74 -5.83
C PRO A 39 5.36 39.59 -7.04
N ALA A 40 5.89 39.21 -8.21
CA ALA A 40 5.10 38.91 -9.41
C ALA A 40 4.77 37.41 -9.54
N GLY A 41 5.34 36.56 -8.70
CA GLY A 41 5.15 35.11 -8.69
C GLY A 41 4.01 34.65 -7.77
N ALA A 42 3.85 33.32 -7.64
CA ALA A 42 2.92 32.73 -6.69
C ALA A 42 3.52 32.81 -5.27
N VAL A 43 3.02 33.73 -4.45
CA VAL A 43 3.47 33.93 -3.07
C VAL A 43 2.58 33.16 -2.10
N PRO A 44 3.13 32.26 -1.27
CA PRO A 44 2.33 31.52 -0.29
C PRO A 44 1.80 32.47 0.80
N PRO A 45 0.68 32.12 1.48
CA PRO A 45 0.07 33.00 2.47
C PRO A 45 1.00 33.45 3.60
N TYR A 46 2.02 32.67 3.97
CA TYR A 46 2.99 33.06 5.01
C TYR A 46 4.12 33.98 4.52
N GLY A 47 4.25 34.16 3.19
CA GLY A 47 5.20 35.09 2.56
C GLY A 47 4.65 36.50 2.35
N ILE A 48 3.39 36.73 2.74
CA ILE A 48 2.74 38.05 2.68
C ILE A 48 2.91 38.70 4.06
N VAL A 49 3.58 39.85 4.12
CA VAL A 49 3.78 40.63 5.36
C VAL A 49 2.45 41.21 5.85
N GLY A 50 1.63 41.68 4.91
CA GLY A 50 0.32 42.28 5.17
C GLY A 50 -0.23 42.97 3.93
N GLY A 51 -1.36 43.66 4.06
CA GLY A 51 -2.02 44.36 2.96
C GLY A 51 -2.33 45.81 3.30
N TRP A 52 -2.05 46.70 2.36
CA TRP A 52 -2.54 48.08 2.40
C TRP A 52 -3.92 48.16 1.75
N SER A 53 -4.89 48.77 2.42
CA SER A 53 -6.16 49.15 1.81
C SER A 53 -5.96 50.34 0.86
N VAL A 54 -6.65 50.33 -0.28
CA VAL A 54 -6.58 51.38 -1.29
C VAL A 54 -7.95 52.03 -1.45
N ASP A 55 -8.02 53.36 -1.32
CA ASP A 55 -9.26 54.09 -1.53
C ASP A 55 -9.66 54.21 -3.01
N HIS A 56 -10.82 54.80 -3.26
CA HIS A 56 -11.35 55.01 -4.62
C HIS A 56 -10.52 56.01 -5.45
N SER A 57 -9.65 56.81 -4.81
CA SER A 57 -8.71 57.71 -5.48
C SER A 57 -7.38 57.06 -5.83
N GLY A 58 -7.15 55.82 -5.38
CA GLY A 58 -5.92 55.06 -5.61
C GLY A 58 -4.82 55.34 -4.58
N GLN A 59 -5.16 55.90 -3.42
CA GLN A 59 -4.23 56.16 -2.33
C GLN A 59 -4.27 55.05 -1.28
N LEU A 60 -3.11 54.77 -0.67
CA LEU A 60 -2.96 53.78 0.42
C LEU A 60 -3.49 54.39 1.73
N VAL A 61 -4.36 53.68 2.44
CA VAL A 61 -5.05 54.20 3.64
C VAL A 61 -4.53 53.56 4.93
N SER A 62 -4.67 52.25 5.09
CA SER A 62 -4.29 51.53 6.31
C SER A 62 -3.58 50.23 5.99
N PHE A 63 -2.58 49.86 6.79
CA PHE A 63 -1.91 48.57 6.68
C PHE A 63 -2.46 47.58 7.70
N THR A 64 -2.82 46.39 7.22
CA THR A 64 -3.22 45.26 8.06
C THR A 64 -2.17 44.17 7.97
N HIS A 65 -1.53 43.84 9.09
CA HIS A 65 -0.58 42.73 9.17
C HIS A 65 -1.26 41.40 8.94
N ASN A 66 -0.57 40.51 8.24
CA ASN A 66 -1.02 39.14 8.06
C ASN A 66 -0.61 38.29 9.27
N PRO A 67 -1.57 37.70 10.02
CA PRO A 67 -1.25 36.89 11.20
C PRO A 67 -0.51 35.59 10.85
N LYS A 68 -0.51 35.18 9.58
CA LYS A 68 0.21 34.00 9.09
C LYS A 68 1.62 34.32 8.59
N TYR A 69 2.06 35.59 8.61
CA TYR A 69 3.37 36.00 8.12
C TYR A 69 4.51 35.34 8.91
N ARG A 70 5.50 34.80 8.19
CA ARG A 70 6.74 34.26 8.75
C ARG A 70 7.93 35.00 8.14
N PRO A 71 8.75 35.73 8.93
CA PRO A 71 9.89 36.46 8.38
C PRO A 71 10.93 35.53 7.77
N SER A 72 11.37 35.82 6.53
CA SER A 72 12.49 35.11 5.91
C SER A 72 13.84 35.53 6.52
N PRO A 73 14.94 34.79 6.25
CA PRO A 73 16.29 35.21 6.65
C PRO A 73 16.65 36.62 6.16
N VAL A 74 16.22 36.98 4.94
CA VAL A 74 16.47 38.29 4.34
C VAL A 74 15.68 39.39 5.07
N ALA A 75 14.43 39.11 5.44
CA ALA A 75 13.59 40.05 6.20
C ALA A 75 14.07 40.26 7.64
N LEU A 76 14.77 39.27 8.21
CA LEU A 76 15.44 39.36 9.51
C LEU A 76 16.86 39.95 9.42
N GLU A 77 17.25 40.45 8.25
CA GLU A 77 18.57 41.03 7.98
C GLU A 77 19.73 40.08 8.32
N PHE A 78 19.52 38.77 8.16
CA PHE A 78 20.59 37.80 8.31
C PHE A 78 21.66 38.06 7.23
N PRO A 79 22.96 37.93 7.56
CA PRO A 79 24.03 38.07 6.58
C PRO A 79 23.90 37.00 5.50
N ALA A 80 24.40 37.31 4.30
CA ALA A 80 24.40 36.35 3.20
C ALA A 80 25.15 35.06 3.62
N PRO A 81 24.56 33.87 3.41
CA PRO A 81 25.19 32.62 3.83
C PRO A 81 26.50 32.40 3.06
N LEU A 82 27.58 32.10 3.77
CA LEU A 82 28.91 31.85 3.18
C LEU A 82 29.02 30.39 2.67
N THR A 83 28.22 29.48 3.22
CA THR A 83 28.19 28.06 2.85
C THR A 83 26.77 27.54 2.64
N ALA A 84 26.65 26.38 1.98
CA ALA A 84 25.37 25.67 1.86
C ALA A 84 24.77 25.29 3.22
N LEU A 85 25.62 24.99 4.21
CA LEU A 85 25.18 24.74 5.58
C LEU A 85 24.67 26.01 6.25
N ASP A 86 25.30 27.17 6.04
CA ASP A 86 24.77 28.45 6.54
C ASP A 86 23.38 28.73 5.98
N ALA A 87 23.19 28.51 4.68
CA ALA A 87 21.88 28.68 4.04
C ALA A 87 20.84 27.72 4.63
N ALA A 88 21.23 26.47 4.91
CA ALA A 88 20.34 25.49 5.52
C ALA A 88 20.00 25.84 6.98
N VAL A 89 20.97 26.30 7.77
CA VAL A 89 20.75 26.77 9.15
C VAL A 89 19.82 27.98 9.17
N GLN A 90 20.05 28.98 8.32
CA GLN A 90 19.19 30.17 8.21
C GLN A 90 17.74 29.80 7.85
N ARG A 91 17.54 28.90 6.87
CA ARG A 91 16.20 28.44 6.48
C ARG A 91 15.54 27.61 7.59
N ALA A 92 16.29 26.75 8.29
CA ALA A 92 15.74 25.95 9.38
C ALA A 92 15.29 26.83 10.56
N VAL A 93 16.10 27.80 10.99
CA VAL A 93 15.78 28.70 12.12
C VAL A 93 14.59 29.61 11.81
N THR A 94 14.38 29.95 10.54
CA THR A 94 13.22 30.76 10.10
C THR A 94 11.98 29.92 9.73
N GLY A 95 12.08 28.59 9.77
CA GLY A 95 10.99 27.68 9.41
C GLY A 95 10.72 27.57 7.91
N TYR A 96 11.68 27.99 7.07
CA TYR A 96 11.68 27.92 5.61
C TYR A 96 12.39 26.66 5.06
N GLY A 97 13.08 25.91 5.92
CA GLY A 97 13.78 24.67 5.59
C GLY A 97 13.39 23.56 6.54
N SER A 98 13.35 22.32 6.04
CA SER A 98 13.09 21.15 6.86
C SER A 98 14.31 20.76 7.69
N GLU A 99 14.09 20.07 8.81
CA GLU A 99 15.17 19.46 9.61
C GLU A 99 16.01 18.47 8.77
N ALA A 100 15.36 17.72 7.88
CA ALA A 100 16.04 16.80 6.97
C ALA A 100 17.03 17.52 6.02
N GLU A 101 16.66 18.69 5.51
CA GLU A 101 17.55 19.51 4.68
C GLU A 101 18.74 20.04 5.47
N LEU A 102 18.53 20.47 6.71
CA LEU A 102 19.60 20.91 7.60
C LEU A 102 20.57 19.78 7.91
N LEU A 103 20.06 18.59 8.24
CA LEU A 103 20.88 17.42 8.57
C LEU A 103 21.65 16.90 7.34
N ALA A 104 21.04 16.93 6.15
CA ALA A 104 21.72 16.61 4.91
C ALA A 104 22.85 17.60 4.63
N ALA A 105 22.57 18.90 4.66
CA ALA A 105 23.58 19.94 4.47
C ALA A 105 24.69 19.86 5.52
N PHE A 106 24.37 19.50 6.76
CA PHE A 106 25.35 19.28 7.83
C PHE A 106 26.28 18.12 7.49
N ARG A 107 25.74 16.95 7.12
CA ARG A 107 26.53 15.75 6.82
C ARG A 107 27.49 15.95 5.66
N ASP A 108 27.05 16.68 4.63
CA ASP A 108 27.83 16.98 3.43
C ASP A 108 28.83 18.14 3.63
N ALA A 109 28.68 18.94 4.69
CA ALA A 109 29.56 20.06 4.96
C ALA A 109 30.93 19.62 5.45
N THR A 110 31.95 20.39 5.04
CA THR A 110 33.27 20.38 5.67
C THR A 110 33.29 21.45 6.76
N LEU A 111 33.50 21.03 8.00
CA LEU A 111 33.45 21.87 9.20
C LEU A 111 34.85 22.09 9.77
N ILE A 112 35.04 23.26 10.37
CA ILE A 112 36.31 23.67 10.99
C ILE A 112 36.22 23.43 12.48
N LEU A 113 37.21 22.72 13.01
CA LEU A 113 37.31 22.29 14.39
C LEU A 113 38.61 22.81 15.00
N PHE A 114 38.59 23.06 16.31
CA PHE A 114 39.80 23.37 17.05
C PHE A 114 40.80 22.22 16.97
N ALA A 115 42.08 22.56 16.80
CA ALA A 115 43.18 21.60 16.89
C ALA A 115 44.31 22.22 17.73
N GLN A 116 44.96 21.40 18.55
CA GLN A 116 46.17 21.78 19.29
C GLN A 116 47.24 20.71 19.10
N GLU A 117 48.47 21.13 18.91
CA GLU A 117 49.63 20.25 18.74
C GLU A 117 49.75 19.26 19.92
N GLY A 118 49.71 17.95 19.61
CA GLY A 118 49.76 16.86 20.59
C GLY A 118 48.42 16.35 21.13
N GLN A 119 47.27 16.91 20.71
CA GLN A 119 45.95 16.35 21.04
C GLN A 119 45.51 15.25 20.06
N ASP A 120 45.32 14.03 20.56
CA ASP A 120 44.63 12.95 19.86
C ASP A 120 43.15 12.90 20.30
N GLY A 121 42.23 13.38 19.45
CA GLY A 121 40.78 13.32 19.69
C GLY A 121 39.99 14.52 19.18
N LEU A 122 38.68 14.57 19.47
CA LEU A 122 37.80 15.72 19.22
C LEU A 122 37.77 16.63 20.45
N TYR A 123 38.02 17.93 20.24
CA TYR A 123 37.84 18.94 21.28
C TYR A 123 36.35 19.08 21.62
N THR A 124 36.01 19.06 22.90
CA THR A 124 34.64 19.21 23.40
C THR A 124 34.59 20.31 24.46
N VAL A 125 33.49 21.06 24.48
CA VAL A 125 33.20 22.10 25.46
C VAL A 125 32.07 21.60 26.36
N ALA A 126 32.21 21.79 27.66
CA ALA A 126 31.13 21.55 28.62
C ALA A 126 30.20 22.77 28.68
N ASP A 127 28.90 22.55 28.62
CA ASP A 127 27.88 23.55 28.89
C ASP A 127 27.63 23.70 30.40
N ASP A 128 26.89 24.73 30.81
CA ASP A 128 26.63 25.04 32.23
C ASP A 128 25.86 23.92 32.96
N ASP A 129 25.14 23.08 32.22
CA ASP A 129 24.41 21.91 32.71
C ASP A 129 25.26 20.63 32.79
N GLY A 130 26.55 20.70 32.43
CA GLY A 130 27.48 19.58 32.42
C GLY A 130 27.47 18.72 31.15
N SER A 131 26.56 18.99 30.20
CA SER A 131 26.57 18.34 28.88
C SER A 131 27.79 18.75 28.06
N ARG A 132 28.28 17.89 27.16
CA ARG A 132 29.43 18.18 26.30
C ARG A 132 29.02 18.25 24.84
N TYR A 133 29.56 19.21 24.11
CA TYR A 133 29.35 19.33 22.67
C TYR A 133 30.65 19.61 21.93
N ILE A 134 30.68 19.32 20.64
CA ILE A 134 31.79 19.65 19.74
C ILE A 134 31.49 21.03 19.12
N PRO A 135 32.32 22.05 19.37
CA PRO A 135 32.21 23.32 18.65
C PRO A 135 32.71 23.14 17.22
N ALA A 136 31.88 23.46 16.24
CA ALA A 136 32.20 23.37 14.82
C ALA A 136 31.80 24.66 14.09
N PHE A 137 32.64 25.11 13.18
CA PHE A 137 32.42 26.33 12.41
C PHE A 137 32.22 26.02 10.94
N THR A 138 31.22 26.67 10.33
CA THR A 138 30.83 26.43 8.93
C THR A 138 31.76 27.12 7.94
N HIS A 139 32.49 28.16 8.35
CA HIS A 139 33.43 28.92 7.52
C HIS A 139 34.59 29.46 8.36
N PRO A 140 35.82 29.67 7.82
CA PRO A 140 36.93 30.23 8.58
C PRO A 140 36.62 31.58 9.23
N ASP A 141 35.84 32.43 8.55
CA ASP A 141 35.41 33.74 9.06
C ASP A 141 34.49 33.65 10.29
N HIS A 142 33.93 32.46 10.58
CA HIS A 142 33.16 32.25 11.79
C HIS A 142 34.03 31.81 12.97
N THR A 143 35.29 31.42 12.75
CA THR A 143 36.17 30.94 13.83
C THR A 143 36.61 32.07 14.76
N PRO A 144 36.83 31.81 16.07
CA PRO A 144 37.32 32.83 16.99
C PRO A 144 38.77 33.22 16.69
N ASP A 145 39.11 34.51 16.79
CA ASP A 145 40.47 35.04 16.57
C ASP A 145 41.56 34.39 17.45
N ALA A 146 41.17 33.81 18.59
CA ALA A 146 42.05 33.11 19.51
C ALA A 146 42.52 31.73 19.03
N TRP A 147 41.97 31.20 17.93
CA TRP A 147 42.35 29.89 17.39
C TRP A 147 43.55 30.01 16.45
N HIS A 148 44.72 29.59 16.92
CA HIS A 148 45.95 29.60 16.11
C HIS A 148 46.12 28.36 15.23
N GLN A 149 45.38 27.28 15.52
CA GLN A 149 45.40 26.02 14.76
C GLN A 149 43.98 25.44 14.67
N TRP A 150 43.64 24.89 13.51
CA TRP A 150 42.37 24.22 13.26
C TRP A 150 42.55 23.06 12.28
N ARG A 151 41.57 22.15 12.28
CA ARG A 151 41.48 21.05 11.31
C ARG A 151 40.09 21.02 10.67
N GLN A 152 40.00 20.36 9.52
CA GLN A 152 38.73 20.12 8.85
C GLN A 152 38.23 18.71 9.12
N ALA A 153 36.92 18.56 9.25
CA ALA A 153 36.24 17.26 9.28
C ALA A 153 34.91 17.35 8.56
N THR A 154 34.43 16.24 8.00
CA THR A 154 33.09 16.19 7.42
C THR A 154 32.03 16.12 8.52
N GLY A 155 30.85 16.66 8.26
CA GLY A 155 29.72 16.49 9.17
C GLY A 155 29.35 15.02 9.36
N HIS A 156 29.59 14.16 8.36
CA HIS A 156 29.43 12.71 8.49
C HIS A 156 30.36 12.11 9.57
N PHE A 157 31.63 12.54 9.62
CA PHE A 157 32.57 12.11 10.66
C PHE A 157 32.13 12.60 12.05
N LEU A 158 31.63 13.84 12.13
CA LEU A 158 31.19 14.44 13.38
C LEU A 158 29.88 13.84 13.90
N ALA A 159 28.97 13.47 13.00
CA ALA A 159 27.77 12.69 13.31
C ALA A 159 28.13 11.34 13.94
N ALA A 160 29.08 10.61 13.34
CA ALA A 160 29.53 9.31 13.82
C ALA A 160 30.20 9.36 15.20
N ALA A 161 30.68 10.53 15.64
CA ALA A 161 31.28 10.72 16.96
C ALA A 161 30.27 10.60 18.12
N GLY A 162 28.95 10.62 17.83
CA GLY A 162 27.90 10.40 18.83
C GLY A 162 27.81 11.48 19.90
N LEU A 163 28.34 12.68 19.63
CA LEU A 163 28.27 13.84 20.51
C LEU A 163 27.49 14.98 19.83
N PRO A 164 26.74 15.80 20.58
CA PRO A 164 26.09 16.98 20.02
C PRO A 164 27.12 17.91 19.37
N VAL A 165 26.79 18.46 18.20
CA VAL A 165 27.67 19.39 17.46
C VAL A 165 27.02 20.76 17.46
N ARG A 166 27.70 21.76 18.03
CA ARG A 166 27.21 23.15 18.03
C ARG A 166 27.88 23.90 16.90
N LEU A 167 27.06 24.34 15.95
CA LEU A 167 27.46 25.10 14.77
C LEU A 167 27.57 26.59 15.11
N ASN A 168 28.72 27.19 14.76
CA ASN A 168 29.06 28.60 14.96
C ASN A 168 28.78 29.12 16.39
N PRO A 169 29.27 28.45 17.45
CA PRO A 169 29.04 28.91 18.82
C PRO A 169 29.59 30.33 19.02
N GLY A 170 28.78 31.20 19.63
CA GLY A 170 29.11 32.62 19.84
C GLY A 170 28.72 33.56 18.69
N HIS A 171 28.20 33.04 17.57
CA HIS A 171 27.63 33.86 16.49
C HIS A 171 26.14 34.16 16.70
N HIS A 172 25.66 35.17 15.96
CA HIS A 172 24.25 35.57 15.91
C HIS A 172 23.30 34.43 15.52
N ILE A 173 23.77 33.46 14.71
CA ILE A 173 23.05 32.23 14.37
C ILE A 173 23.92 31.05 14.81
N SER A 174 23.52 30.44 15.92
CA SER A 174 24.14 29.24 16.48
C SER A 174 23.07 28.15 16.62
N LEU A 175 23.41 26.92 16.22
CA LEU A 175 22.48 25.79 16.26
C LEU A 175 23.19 24.53 16.74
N THR A 176 22.57 23.78 17.66
CA THR A 176 23.09 22.48 18.11
C THR A 176 22.40 21.36 17.35
N ILE A 177 23.19 20.52 16.68
CA ILE A 177 22.77 19.24 16.10
C ILE A 177 22.90 18.18 17.21
N PRO A 178 21.80 17.57 17.67
CA PRO A 178 21.86 16.48 18.64
C PRO A 178 22.69 15.30 18.13
N ALA A 179 23.35 14.58 19.04
CA ALA A 179 24.13 13.37 18.73
C ALA A 179 23.32 12.35 17.91
N GLU A 180 22.07 12.13 18.33
CA GLU A 180 21.12 11.18 17.73
C GLU A 180 20.58 11.68 16.37
N ALA A 181 20.56 12.99 16.12
CA ALA A 181 20.09 13.57 14.86
C ALA A 181 21.20 13.58 13.78
N GLY A 182 22.45 13.74 14.21
CA GLY A 182 23.63 13.66 13.34
C GLY A 182 23.75 12.27 12.70
N ASN A 183 23.61 11.22 13.50
CA ASN A 183 23.55 9.84 13.03
C ASN A 183 22.16 9.53 12.49
N GLY A 184 22.04 9.34 11.18
CA GLY A 184 20.83 8.79 10.58
C GLY A 184 20.70 7.30 10.89
N ALA A 185 20.51 6.96 12.15
CA ALA A 185 20.03 5.69 12.67
C ALA A 185 19.13 6.06 13.86
N GLY A 186 17.83 5.80 13.73
CA GLY A 186 16.88 6.06 14.81
C GLY A 186 17.19 5.19 16.03
N ALA A 187 17.26 5.82 17.19
CA ALA A 187 16.88 5.26 18.48
C ALA A 187 16.84 6.40 19.50
N GLU A 188 15.68 6.59 20.12
CA GLU A 188 15.52 7.38 21.33
C GLU A 188 16.40 6.81 22.45
N ASN A 189 17.09 7.71 23.16
CA ASN A 189 17.04 7.83 24.61
C ASN A 189 17.35 6.57 25.45
N THR A 190 18.60 6.45 25.94
CA THR A 190 18.81 5.81 27.25
C THR A 190 19.92 6.50 28.05
N GLY A 191 19.56 6.89 29.28
CA GLY A 191 20.46 6.96 30.41
C GLY A 191 19.66 7.08 31.71
N PRO A 192 20.20 6.68 32.87
CA PRO A 192 21.08 5.53 33.11
C PRO A 192 20.50 4.63 34.25
N SER A 193 20.95 3.38 34.35
CA SER A 193 21.32 2.72 35.62
C SER A 193 21.74 1.26 35.41
N SER A 194 22.94 0.98 35.90
CA SER A 194 23.59 -0.32 36.05
C SER A 194 22.89 -1.25 37.04
N SER A 195 22.62 -2.49 36.62
CA SER A 195 22.72 -3.70 37.47
C SER A 195 22.65 -4.98 36.64
N SER A 196 23.54 -5.92 36.97
CA SER A 196 23.86 -7.19 36.32
C SER A 196 22.66 -8.13 36.00
N PRO A 197 22.80 -9.06 35.02
CA PRO A 197 21.68 -9.84 34.51
C PRO A 197 21.39 -11.06 35.40
N THR A 198 20.11 -11.25 35.73
CA THR A 198 19.54 -12.52 36.18
C THR A 198 18.47 -12.89 35.15
N PRO A 199 18.38 -14.14 34.65
CA PRO A 199 17.49 -14.45 33.54
C PRO A 199 16.05 -14.43 34.04
N SER A 200 15.25 -13.50 33.53
CA SER A 200 13.81 -13.45 33.78
C SER A 200 13.13 -13.00 32.50
N SER A 201 12.47 -13.98 31.87
CA SER A 201 11.34 -13.87 30.93
C SER A 201 11.08 -12.49 30.35
N SER A 202 11.42 -12.33 29.06
CA SER A 202 10.98 -11.23 28.20
C SER A 202 9.46 -11.09 28.27
N THR A 203 9.01 -10.03 28.91
CA THR A 203 7.66 -9.49 28.72
C THR A 203 7.71 -8.71 27.40
N SER A 204 7.21 -9.34 26.34
CA SER A 204 6.94 -8.69 25.07
C SER A 204 5.87 -7.61 25.28
N SER A 205 6.17 -6.35 24.93
CA SER A 205 5.11 -5.46 24.47
C SER A 205 4.51 -6.11 23.21
N PRO A 206 3.18 -6.26 23.08
CA PRO A 206 2.58 -6.88 21.92
C PRO A 206 2.73 -5.92 20.73
N GLY A 207 3.73 -6.19 19.88
CA GLY A 207 3.99 -5.47 18.64
C GLY A 207 3.56 -6.29 17.43
N LEU A 208 3.11 -5.62 16.37
CA LEU A 208 2.87 -6.26 15.08
C LEU A 208 4.16 -6.87 14.53
N PRO A 209 4.08 -8.02 13.82
CA PRO A 209 5.23 -8.60 13.14
C PRO A 209 6.01 -7.61 12.28
N GLU A 210 7.30 -7.44 12.55
CA GLU A 210 8.15 -6.47 11.84
C GLU A 210 8.59 -6.93 10.45
N ALA A 211 8.51 -8.24 10.17
CA ALA A 211 8.96 -8.85 8.92
C ALA A 211 8.37 -8.17 7.67
N PHE A 212 7.12 -7.71 7.75
CA PHE A 212 6.44 -7.07 6.62
C PHE A 212 6.81 -5.59 6.42
N VAL A 213 7.34 -4.91 7.43
CA VAL A 213 7.74 -3.49 7.33
C VAL A 213 8.80 -3.31 6.23
N GLY A 214 9.73 -4.27 6.13
CA GLY A 214 10.73 -4.37 5.06
C GLY A 214 10.22 -4.97 3.75
N ALA A 215 8.93 -5.34 3.65
CA ALA A 215 8.35 -6.08 2.54
C ALA A 215 7.02 -5.50 1.94
N PRO A 216 6.85 -4.17 1.74
CA PRO A 216 5.62 -3.56 1.20
C PRO A 216 5.04 -4.19 -0.08
N LEU A 217 5.90 -4.64 -0.99
CA LEU A 217 5.48 -5.24 -2.26
C LEU A 217 4.88 -6.63 -2.06
N LEU A 218 5.56 -7.48 -1.28
CA LEU A 218 5.05 -8.78 -0.83
C LEU A 218 3.74 -8.61 -0.06
N ALA A 219 3.69 -7.68 0.91
CA ALA A 219 2.51 -7.44 1.72
C ALA A 219 1.28 -7.05 0.86
N ALA A 220 1.47 -6.16 -0.11
CA ALA A 220 0.43 -5.78 -1.06
C ALA A 220 0.01 -6.94 -1.97
N GLY A 221 0.94 -7.77 -2.43
CA GLY A 221 0.66 -8.98 -3.22
C GLY A 221 -0.19 -9.98 -2.45
N LEU A 222 0.21 -10.29 -1.20
CA LEU A 222 -0.52 -11.18 -0.30
C LEU A 222 -1.94 -10.68 -0.01
N LEU A 223 -2.13 -9.40 0.33
CA LEU A 223 -3.48 -8.84 0.55
C LEU A 223 -4.34 -8.89 -0.71
N ALA A 224 -3.77 -8.57 -1.88
CA ALA A 224 -4.51 -8.63 -3.14
C ALA A 224 -4.93 -10.07 -3.48
N ALA A 225 -4.05 -11.05 -3.25
CA ALA A 225 -4.36 -12.47 -3.44
C ALA A 225 -5.42 -12.96 -2.44
N LEU A 226 -5.28 -12.63 -1.16
CA LEU A 226 -6.24 -12.98 -0.11
C LEU A 226 -7.62 -12.36 -0.38
N GLY A 227 -7.68 -11.08 -0.75
CA GLY A 227 -8.93 -10.40 -1.09
C GLY A 227 -9.60 -10.95 -2.34
N ARG A 228 -8.84 -11.43 -3.34
CA ARG A 228 -9.42 -12.19 -4.48
C ARG A 228 -10.02 -13.51 -3.99
N ARG A 229 -9.26 -14.30 -3.22
CA ARG A 229 -9.71 -15.61 -2.72
C ARG A 229 -10.98 -15.51 -1.87
N ARG A 230 -11.01 -14.57 -0.92
CA ARG A 230 -12.20 -14.29 -0.08
C ARG A 230 -13.42 -13.90 -0.91
N ARG A 231 -13.25 -13.09 -1.97
CA ARG A 231 -14.36 -12.74 -2.87
C ARG A 231 -14.84 -13.95 -3.67
N THR A 232 -13.94 -14.76 -4.20
CA THR A 232 -14.31 -16.00 -4.89
C THR A 232 -15.09 -16.94 -3.96
N ALA A 233 -14.57 -17.19 -2.76
CA ALA A 233 -15.23 -18.04 -1.76
C ALA A 233 -16.61 -17.50 -1.35
N LEU A 234 -16.76 -16.18 -1.21
CA LEU A 234 -18.05 -15.53 -0.96
C LEU A 234 -19.05 -15.80 -2.09
N TRP A 235 -18.65 -15.62 -3.36
CA TRP A 235 -19.51 -15.88 -4.52
C TRP A 235 -19.86 -17.37 -4.64
N GLU A 236 -18.89 -18.28 -4.46
CA GLU A 236 -19.13 -19.72 -4.49
C GLU A 236 -20.09 -20.16 -3.39
N SER A 237 -19.94 -19.60 -2.19
CA SER A 237 -20.86 -19.82 -1.07
C SER A 237 -22.26 -19.30 -1.40
N ALA A 238 -22.38 -18.08 -1.95
CA ALA A 238 -23.64 -17.48 -2.35
C ALA A 238 -24.39 -18.29 -3.42
N MET A 239 -23.67 -18.92 -4.35
CA MET A 239 -24.22 -19.77 -5.42
C MET A 239 -24.61 -21.18 -4.96
N SER A 240 -24.07 -21.62 -3.81
CA SER A 240 -24.31 -22.93 -3.21
C SER A 240 -25.25 -22.87 -2.00
N ALA A 241 -25.51 -21.68 -1.45
CA ALA A 241 -26.31 -21.49 -0.25
C ALA A 241 -27.79 -21.89 -0.47
N GLU A 242 -28.20 -22.98 0.17
CA GLU A 242 -29.61 -23.35 0.32
C GLU A 242 -30.24 -22.39 1.37
N GLY A 243 -31.07 -21.44 0.92
CA GLY A 243 -31.81 -20.54 1.83
C GLY A 243 -31.46 -19.05 1.77
N HIS A 244 -30.84 -18.56 0.68
CA HIS A 244 -30.58 -17.13 0.43
C HIS A 244 -29.77 -16.46 1.54
N ARG A 245 -28.80 -17.18 2.11
CA ARG A 245 -27.92 -16.64 3.15
C ARG A 245 -26.48 -16.95 2.82
N THR A 246 -25.79 -15.94 2.33
CA THR A 246 -24.35 -15.97 2.14
C THR A 246 -23.69 -15.94 3.51
N PRO A 247 -22.90 -16.96 3.89
CA PRO A 247 -22.18 -16.97 5.14
C PRO A 247 -21.13 -15.85 5.20
N GLU A 248 -20.87 -15.33 6.39
CA GLU A 248 -19.84 -14.31 6.59
C GLU A 248 -18.47 -15.00 6.74
N PRO A 249 -17.40 -14.53 6.08
CA PRO A 249 -16.10 -15.16 6.16
C PRO A 249 -15.56 -15.14 7.60
N PRO A 250 -14.85 -16.20 8.03
CA PRO A 250 -14.31 -16.26 9.37
C PRO A 250 -13.30 -15.12 9.59
N GLN A 251 -13.37 -14.50 10.76
CA GLN A 251 -12.41 -13.48 11.17
C GLN A 251 -11.14 -14.14 11.69
N PRO A 252 -9.95 -13.66 11.28
CA PRO A 252 -8.70 -14.20 11.77
C PRO A 252 -8.54 -13.91 13.27
N THR A 253 -7.85 -14.80 13.98
CA THR A 253 -7.60 -14.67 15.42
C THR A 253 -6.14 -14.99 15.76
N GLY A 254 -5.65 -14.48 16.89
CA GLY A 254 -4.27 -14.68 17.33
C GLY A 254 -3.25 -14.21 16.29
N ALA A 255 -2.19 -15.01 16.08
CA ALA A 255 -1.10 -14.69 15.16
C ALA A 255 -1.55 -14.38 13.72
N ALA A 256 -2.64 -15.00 13.24
CA ALA A 256 -3.18 -14.71 11.91
C ALA A 256 -3.79 -13.29 11.84
N ALA A 257 -4.43 -12.82 12.91
CA ALA A 257 -4.96 -11.46 12.99
C ALA A 257 -3.82 -10.42 13.04
N ASP A 258 -2.79 -10.69 13.84
CA ASP A 258 -1.62 -9.81 13.95
C ASP A 258 -0.84 -9.74 12.63
N THR A 259 -0.75 -10.87 11.91
CA THR A 259 -0.18 -10.95 10.55
C THR A 259 -1.01 -10.15 9.55
N GLN A 260 -2.35 -10.28 9.58
CA GLN A 260 -3.22 -9.48 8.71
C GLN A 260 -3.03 -7.99 8.95
N ASP A 261 -2.96 -7.56 10.21
CA ASP A 261 -2.71 -6.16 10.56
C ASP A 261 -1.34 -5.70 10.08
N ALA A 262 -0.28 -6.51 10.25
CA ALA A 262 1.05 -6.18 9.75
C ALA A 262 1.07 -6.02 8.22
N LEU A 263 0.33 -6.88 7.50
CA LEU A 263 0.16 -6.75 6.06
C LEU A 263 -0.55 -5.44 5.69
N LEU A 264 -1.65 -5.09 6.37
CA LEU A 264 -2.41 -3.85 6.16
C LEU A 264 -1.60 -2.58 6.48
N VAL A 265 -0.69 -2.66 7.44
CA VAL A 265 0.22 -1.57 7.78
C VAL A 265 1.33 -1.41 6.74
N ALA A 266 1.89 -2.51 6.25
CA ALA A 266 3.06 -2.49 5.40
C ALA A 266 2.76 -2.33 3.90
N ALA A 267 1.59 -2.76 3.44
CA ALA A 267 1.30 -2.88 2.00
C ALA A 267 1.45 -1.56 1.24
N ALA A 268 2.16 -1.60 0.11
CA ALA A 268 2.28 -0.49 -0.84
C ALA A 268 1.63 -0.82 -2.19
N PRO A 269 0.28 -0.89 -2.28
CA PRO A 269 -0.41 -1.27 -3.51
C PRO A 269 -0.17 -0.30 -4.67
N GLN A 270 0.09 0.98 -4.37
CA GLN A 270 0.41 1.96 -5.39
C GLN A 270 1.78 1.71 -6.02
N ALA A 271 2.80 1.37 -5.22
CA ALA A 271 4.13 1.01 -5.72
C ALA A 271 4.08 -0.25 -6.60
N VAL A 272 3.25 -1.24 -6.24
CA VAL A 272 2.98 -2.44 -7.07
C VAL A 272 2.42 -2.05 -8.44
N ARG A 273 1.41 -1.17 -8.46
CA ARG A 273 0.78 -0.72 -9.71
C ARG A 273 1.73 0.10 -10.57
N ASP A 274 2.51 1.00 -9.95
CA ASP A 274 3.43 1.87 -10.68
C ASP A 274 4.60 1.08 -11.26
N LEU A 275 5.12 0.08 -10.54
CA LEU A 275 6.10 -0.87 -11.06
C LEU A 275 5.54 -1.64 -12.26
N ASP A 276 4.38 -2.28 -12.10
CA ASP A 276 3.76 -3.08 -13.17
C ASP A 276 3.45 -2.24 -14.42
N ARG A 277 2.89 -1.04 -14.25
CA ARG A 277 2.62 -0.10 -15.35
C ARG A 277 3.90 0.40 -16.01
N ALA A 278 4.94 0.74 -15.24
CA ALA A 278 6.21 1.19 -15.80
C ALA A 278 6.83 0.11 -16.70
N LEU A 279 6.82 -1.14 -16.24
CA LEU A 279 7.35 -2.28 -16.97
C LEU A 279 6.52 -2.60 -18.23
N ARG A 280 5.19 -2.69 -18.12
CA ARG A 280 4.31 -2.95 -19.29
C ARG A 280 4.32 -1.81 -20.30
N GLY A 281 4.39 -0.57 -19.81
CA GLY A 281 4.56 0.62 -20.63
C GLY A 281 5.87 0.61 -21.42
N LEU A 282 6.96 0.13 -20.80
CA LEU A 282 8.23 -0.07 -21.50
C LEU A 282 8.09 -1.05 -22.68
N THR A 283 7.43 -2.19 -22.46
CA THR A 283 7.16 -3.18 -23.52
C THR A 283 6.34 -2.58 -24.66
N ALA A 284 5.29 -1.83 -24.32
CA ALA A 284 4.43 -1.18 -25.31
C ALA A 284 5.21 -0.16 -26.16
N ALA A 285 6.04 0.67 -25.51
CA ALA A 285 6.85 1.67 -26.19
C ALA A 285 7.91 1.04 -27.10
N LEU A 286 8.64 0.03 -26.62
CA LEU A 286 9.64 -0.68 -27.44
C LEU A 286 8.99 -1.43 -28.61
N THR A 287 7.81 -2.03 -28.41
CA THR A 287 7.07 -2.70 -29.49
C THR A 287 6.64 -1.69 -30.57
N ALA A 288 6.16 -0.51 -30.19
CA ALA A 288 5.81 0.54 -31.13
C ALA A 288 7.01 1.02 -31.96
N GLU A 289 8.21 1.02 -31.35
CA GLU A 289 9.48 1.32 -32.02
C GLU A 289 10.11 0.12 -32.76
N SER A 290 9.45 -1.05 -32.77
CA SER A 290 9.99 -2.31 -33.32
C SER A 290 11.36 -2.69 -32.73
N ARG A 291 11.53 -2.48 -31.43
CA ARG A 291 12.74 -2.81 -30.65
C ARG A 291 12.46 -3.97 -29.70
N SER A 292 13.49 -4.79 -29.46
CA SER A 292 13.44 -5.87 -28.46
C SER A 292 13.60 -5.34 -27.04
N LEU A 293 13.06 -6.07 -26.07
CA LEU A 293 13.29 -5.81 -24.64
C LEU A 293 14.76 -6.03 -24.29
N PRO A 294 15.40 -5.12 -23.52
CA PRO A 294 16.75 -5.35 -23.01
C PRO A 294 16.73 -6.36 -21.88
N THR A 295 17.81 -7.14 -21.73
CA THR A 295 18.00 -8.01 -20.57
C THR A 295 18.24 -7.17 -19.32
N VAL A 296 17.38 -7.31 -18.33
CA VAL A 296 17.46 -6.63 -17.03
C VAL A 296 17.92 -7.64 -15.98
N HIS A 297 19.02 -7.37 -15.28
CA HIS A 297 19.48 -8.21 -14.16
C HIS A 297 18.82 -7.80 -12.85
N ALA A 298 18.63 -6.50 -12.62
CA ALA A 298 18.11 -5.98 -11.36
C ALA A 298 17.31 -4.70 -11.57
N ALA A 299 16.43 -4.40 -10.63
CA ALA A 299 15.73 -3.14 -10.53
C ALA A 299 15.91 -2.53 -9.14
N TRP A 300 16.18 -1.24 -9.07
CA TRP A 300 16.23 -0.47 -7.82
C TRP A 300 15.01 0.42 -7.75
N LEU A 301 14.13 0.13 -6.79
CA LEU A 301 12.89 0.86 -6.56
C LEU A 301 13.01 1.74 -5.32
N THR A 302 12.61 3.00 -5.46
CA THR A 302 12.47 3.97 -4.36
C THR A 302 11.05 4.52 -4.38
N ASP A 303 10.71 5.41 -3.44
CA ASP A 303 9.39 6.04 -3.39
C ASP A 303 9.09 6.95 -4.59
N SER A 304 10.11 7.36 -5.37
CA SER A 304 9.97 8.32 -6.46
C SER A 304 10.53 7.85 -7.81
N GLU A 305 11.40 6.84 -7.82
CA GLU A 305 12.11 6.40 -9.02
C GLU A 305 12.24 4.88 -9.10
N LEU A 306 12.19 4.38 -10.33
CA LEU A 306 12.57 3.02 -10.70
C LEU A 306 13.79 3.06 -11.63
N ASN A 307 14.85 2.34 -11.26
CA ASN A 307 16.07 2.22 -12.03
C ASN A 307 16.29 0.76 -12.46
N LEU A 308 16.30 0.48 -13.75
CA LEU A 308 16.62 -0.83 -14.31
C LEU A 308 18.12 -0.92 -14.60
N GLN A 309 18.74 -1.98 -14.09
CA GLN A 309 20.12 -2.34 -14.39
C GLN A 309 20.15 -3.41 -15.49
N LEU A 310 20.69 -3.03 -16.64
CA LEU A 310 20.75 -3.86 -17.84
C LEU A 310 22.00 -4.75 -17.82
N ALA A 311 21.91 -5.91 -18.48
CA ALA A 311 23.03 -6.84 -18.62
C ALA A 311 24.12 -6.31 -19.56
N GLN A 312 23.73 -5.52 -20.56
CA GLN A 312 24.62 -4.92 -21.56
C GLN A 312 24.21 -3.47 -21.81
N PRO A 313 25.14 -2.60 -22.24
CA PRO A 313 24.81 -1.26 -22.70
C PRO A 313 23.71 -1.29 -23.76
N ALA A 314 22.66 -0.49 -23.55
CA ALA A 314 21.55 -0.41 -24.48
C ALA A 314 21.51 0.95 -25.17
N LYS A 315 20.80 1.01 -26.32
CA LYS A 315 20.49 2.26 -27.01
C LYS A 315 19.65 3.20 -26.10
N GLN A 316 19.40 4.41 -26.58
CA GLN A 316 18.60 5.39 -25.86
C GLN A 316 17.22 4.81 -25.44
N PRO A 317 16.82 4.95 -24.16
CA PRO A 317 15.53 4.46 -23.70
C PRO A 317 14.37 5.20 -24.38
N PRO A 318 13.21 4.54 -24.59
CA PRO A 318 12.02 5.20 -25.12
C PRO A 318 11.38 6.11 -24.07
N ALA A 319 10.75 7.22 -24.46
CA ALA A 319 10.03 8.08 -23.52
C ALA A 319 8.90 7.31 -22.80
N PRO A 320 8.62 7.54 -21.50
CA PRO A 320 9.24 8.53 -20.61
C PRO A 320 10.52 8.06 -19.90
N TRP A 321 11.07 6.90 -20.26
CA TRP A 321 12.32 6.42 -19.67
C TRP A 321 13.51 7.29 -20.09
N GLN A 322 14.42 7.50 -19.16
CA GLN A 322 15.60 8.33 -19.30
C GLN A 322 16.87 7.49 -19.11
N PRO A 323 18.00 7.88 -19.71
CA PRO A 323 19.28 7.27 -19.38
C PRO A 323 19.59 7.50 -17.89
N GLY A 324 20.15 6.49 -17.23
CA GLY A 324 20.59 6.55 -15.85
C GLY A 324 22.04 7.05 -15.73
N ARG A 325 22.70 6.65 -14.65
CA ARG A 325 24.09 7.05 -14.32
C ARG A 325 25.13 6.66 -15.38
N ASN A 326 24.84 5.66 -16.20
CA ASN A 326 25.68 5.14 -17.28
C ASN A 326 24.79 4.41 -18.31
N ASP A 327 25.42 3.87 -19.36
CA ASP A 327 24.77 3.17 -20.49
C ASP A 327 24.10 1.83 -20.14
N THR A 328 24.32 1.31 -18.93
CA THR A 328 23.72 0.08 -18.40
C THR A 328 22.55 0.35 -17.45
N PHE A 329 22.14 1.61 -17.29
CA PHE A 329 21.03 1.98 -16.41
C PHE A 329 19.97 2.77 -17.17
N TRP A 330 18.73 2.34 -17.07
CA TRP A 330 17.56 3.11 -17.49
C TRP A 330 16.75 3.52 -16.27
N ARG A 331 16.20 4.73 -16.27
CA ARG A 331 15.49 5.32 -15.13
C ARG A 331 14.14 5.88 -15.56
N ILE A 332 13.15 5.76 -14.69
CA ILE A 332 11.86 6.45 -14.81
C ILE A 332 11.46 7.03 -13.45
N HIS A 333 10.96 8.27 -13.44
CA HIS A 333 10.28 8.80 -12.26
C HIS A 333 8.89 8.20 -12.17
N LEU A 334 8.49 7.73 -10.99
CA LEU A 334 7.19 7.08 -10.81
C LEU A 334 6.02 8.05 -11.10
N ALA A 335 6.23 9.36 -10.95
CA ALA A 335 5.27 10.39 -11.33
C ALA A 335 5.02 10.50 -12.86
N ASP A 336 5.99 10.05 -13.67
CA ASP A 336 5.89 10.06 -15.14
C ASP A 336 5.24 8.79 -15.70
N VAL A 337 4.96 7.80 -14.84
CA VAL A 337 4.28 6.56 -15.24
C VAL A 337 2.83 6.91 -15.62
N PRO A 338 2.38 6.59 -16.85
CA PRO A 338 1.03 6.91 -17.28
C PRO A 338 -0.04 6.34 -16.33
N ALA A 339 -1.02 7.18 -15.99
CA ALA A 339 -2.12 6.81 -15.11
C ALA A 339 -3.22 5.98 -15.82
N HIS A 340 -3.28 6.02 -17.16
CA HIS A 340 -4.27 5.27 -17.93
C HIS A 340 -3.98 3.77 -17.87
N GLU A 341 -5.02 2.96 -17.90
CA GLU A 341 -4.93 1.49 -17.94
C GLU A 341 -4.17 1.06 -19.19
N THR A 342 -2.86 0.85 -19.05
CA THR A 342 -2.14 -0.07 -19.94
C THR A 342 -2.88 -1.39 -19.88
N ASP A 343 -3.22 -1.95 -21.04
CA ASP A 343 -3.88 -3.25 -21.19
C ASP A 343 -3.22 -4.27 -20.25
N THR A 344 -3.87 -4.56 -19.12
CA THR A 344 -3.41 -5.53 -18.12
C THR A 344 -3.46 -6.95 -18.68
N GLY A 345 -4.07 -7.16 -19.85
CA GLY A 345 -4.04 -8.40 -20.62
C GLY A 345 -2.73 -8.64 -21.39
N ALA A 346 -1.84 -7.65 -21.49
CA ALA A 346 -0.48 -7.88 -21.98
C ALA A 346 0.27 -8.88 -21.05
N ALA A 347 1.35 -9.51 -21.52
CA ALA A 347 2.21 -10.29 -20.63
C ALA A 347 3.21 -9.36 -19.92
N ALA A 348 3.55 -9.67 -18.67
CA ALA A 348 4.60 -8.96 -17.97
C ALA A 348 5.96 -9.18 -18.68
N PRO A 349 6.81 -8.14 -18.81
CA PRO A 349 8.10 -8.29 -19.50
C PRO A 349 9.14 -9.09 -18.70
N TYR A 350 9.19 -8.82 -17.39
CA TYR A 350 10.18 -9.37 -16.46
C TYR A 350 9.49 -9.98 -15.24
N PRO A 351 8.65 -11.01 -15.41
CA PRO A 351 7.93 -11.64 -14.31
C PRO A 351 8.86 -12.29 -13.28
N GLY A 352 10.13 -12.55 -13.62
CA GLY A 352 11.13 -13.06 -12.67
C GLY A 352 11.72 -12.04 -11.69
N LEU A 353 11.28 -10.78 -11.73
CA LEU A 353 11.68 -9.74 -10.77
C LEU A 353 11.08 -9.99 -9.39
N VAL A 354 11.95 -10.14 -8.37
CA VAL A 354 11.56 -10.36 -6.97
C VAL A 354 12.42 -9.57 -6.00
N SER A 355 11.81 -9.02 -4.95
CA SER A 355 12.49 -8.28 -3.89
C SER A 355 13.44 -9.16 -3.07
N LEU A 356 14.69 -8.72 -2.90
CA LEU A 356 15.66 -9.37 -2.01
C LEU A 356 15.89 -8.61 -0.70
N GLY A 357 15.69 -7.30 -0.71
CA GLY A 357 15.96 -6.46 0.44
C GLY A 357 16.11 -4.99 0.08
N THR A 358 16.59 -4.21 1.04
CA THR A 358 16.76 -2.75 0.91
C THR A 358 18.16 -2.31 1.28
N ARG A 359 18.65 -1.25 0.62
CA ARG A 359 19.85 -0.51 1.00
C ARG A 359 19.48 0.95 1.19
N GLY A 360 19.42 1.39 2.44
CA GLY A 360 18.80 2.67 2.77
C GLY A 360 17.33 2.67 2.33
N ARG A 361 16.96 3.60 1.44
CA ARG A 361 15.58 3.68 0.89
C ARG A 361 15.37 2.94 -0.43
N ALA A 362 16.43 2.38 -1.01
CA ALA A 362 16.33 1.70 -2.31
C ALA A 362 16.13 0.20 -2.11
N ARG A 363 15.03 -0.32 -2.63
CA ARG A 363 14.71 -1.75 -2.69
C ARG A 363 15.36 -2.38 -3.92
N LEU A 364 16.08 -3.47 -3.72
CA LEU A 364 16.62 -4.29 -4.80
C LEU A 364 15.60 -5.37 -5.17
N LEU A 365 15.20 -5.39 -6.43
CA LEU A 365 14.54 -6.52 -7.06
C LEU A 365 15.54 -7.20 -8.01
N LEU A 366 15.68 -8.51 -7.89
CA LEU A 366 16.55 -9.32 -8.74
C LEU A 366 15.70 -10.04 -9.78
N ASN A 367 16.13 -10.01 -11.04
CA ASN A 367 15.47 -10.75 -12.10
C ASN A 367 16.03 -12.16 -12.20
N LEU A 368 15.40 -13.12 -11.52
CA LEU A 368 15.90 -14.49 -11.44
C LEU A 368 15.93 -15.22 -12.80
N GLU A 369 15.09 -14.81 -13.75
CA GLU A 369 15.03 -15.47 -15.07
C GLU A 369 16.18 -15.06 -16.00
N ALA A 370 16.86 -13.94 -15.72
CA ALA A 370 17.86 -13.35 -16.60
C ALA A 370 19.30 -13.61 -16.13
N LEU A 371 19.47 -14.20 -14.94
CA LEU A 371 20.80 -14.49 -14.42
C LEU A 371 21.40 -15.73 -15.11
N PRO A 372 22.68 -15.68 -15.50
CA PRO A 372 23.38 -16.87 -15.95
C PRO A 372 23.60 -17.81 -14.75
N GLY A 373 23.39 -19.11 -14.88
CA GLY A 373 23.75 -20.08 -13.83
C GLY A 373 22.85 -20.06 -12.59
N LEU A 374 23.34 -20.69 -11.52
CA LEU A 374 22.64 -20.80 -10.23
C LEU A 374 22.89 -19.55 -9.36
N VAL A 375 21.86 -19.16 -8.62
CA VAL A 375 22.00 -18.27 -7.46
C VAL A 375 22.06 -19.14 -6.21
N SER A 376 23.19 -19.13 -5.49
CA SER A 376 23.35 -19.84 -4.23
C SER A 376 22.99 -18.93 -3.06
N LEU A 377 22.20 -19.43 -2.12
CA LEU A 377 21.87 -18.77 -0.86
C LEU A 377 22.44 -19.60 0.31
N THR A 378 23.34 -18.98 1.06
CA THR A 378 24.04 -19.55 2.22
C THR A 378 23.63 -18.82 3.51
N GLY A 379 24.02 -19.31 4.69
CA GLY A 379 23.55 -18.79 5.99
C GLY A 379 23.02 -19.89 6.91
N ALA A 380 22.42 -19.56 8.05
CA ALA A 380 21.75 -20.55 8.89
C ALA A 380 20.43 -21.01 8.24
N GLN A 381 19.99 -22.24 8.53
CA GLN A 381 18.80 -22.81 7.87
C GLN A 381 17.56 -21.91 8.02
N ALA A 382 17.29 -21.39 9.22
CA ALA A 382 16.15 -20.51 9.47
C ALA A 382 16.20 -19.23 8.60
N ASP A 383 17.37 -18.58 8.50
CA ASP A 383 17.54 -17.33 7.74
C ASP A 383 17.35 -17.56 6.24
N ARG A 384 17.95 -18.65 5.72
CA ARG A 384 17.82 -19.02 4.30
C ARG A 384 16.39 -19.38 3.94
N THR A 385 15.71 -20.14 4.80
CA THR A 385 14.31 -20.50 4.61
C THR A 385 13.42 -19.26 4.64
N ALA A 386 13.67 -18.30 5.53
CA ALA A 386 12.90 -17.05 5.59
C ALA A 386 13.05 -16.19 4.33
N VAL A 387 14.25 -16.09 3.75
CA VAL A 387 14.46 -15.42 2.46
C VAL A 387 13.74 -16.17 1.34
N LEU A 388 13.89 -17.50 1.29
CA LEU A 388 13.28 -18.32 0.24
C LEU A 388 11.75 -18.27 0.29
N ALA A 389 11.15 -18.33 1.48
CA ALA A 389 9.72 -18.21 1.70
C ALA A 389 9.19 -16.83 1.26
N SER A 390 9.93 -15.76 1.55
CA SER A 390 9.62 -14.41 1.07
C SER A 390 9.63 -14.33 -0.46
N VAL A 391 10.68 -14.86 -1.11
CA VAL A 391 10.80 -14.90 -2.58
C VAL A 391 9.66 -15.72 -3.19
N ALA A 392 9.37 -16.90 -2.65
CA ALA A 392 8.31 -17.77 -3.13
C ALA A 392 6.94 -17.11 -3.01
N ALA A 393 6.62 -16.53 -1.85
CA ALA A 393 5.34 -15.87 -1.60
C ALA A 393 5.16 -14.63 -2.49
N GLU A 394 6.22 -13.84 -2.73
CA GLU A 394 6.15 -12.66 -3.60
C GLU A 394 5.91 -13.09 -5.05
N LEU A 395 6.65 -14.06 -5.57
CA LEU A 395 6.47 -14.58 -6.93
C LEU A 395 5.09 -15.23 -7.14
N ALA A 396 4.56 -15.89 -6.10
CA ALA A 396 3.23 -16.51 -6.16
C ALA A 396 2.09 -15.47 -6.21
N THR A 397 2.29 -14.26 -5.67
CA THR A 397 1.21 -13.29 -5.45
C THR A 397 1.35 -11.95 -6.19
N SER A 398 2.52 -11.65 -6.73
CA SER A 398 2.80 -10.37 -7.40
C SER A 398 2.06 -10.19 -8.72
N GLY A 399 1.57 -8.97 -8.97
CA GLY A 399 0.84 -8.61 -10.19
C GLY A 399 1.70 -8.59 -11.46
N TRP A 400 2.98 -8.22 -11.34
CA TRP A 400 3.94 -8.23 -12.46
C TRP A 400 4.60 -9.59 -12.68
N ALA A 401 4.40 -10.57 -11.79
CA ALA A 401 4.89 -11.93 -11.96
C ALA A 401 3.87 -12.78 -12.74
N ASP A 402 3.22 -12.23 -13.78
CA ASP A 402 2.20 -12.95 -14.54
C ASP A 402 2.79 -14.02 -15.48
N ARG A 403 1.99 -15.06 -15.81
CA ARG A 403 2.34 -16.09 -16.81
C ARG A 403 3.73 -16.70 -16.62
N MET A 404 3.98 -17.31 -15.46
CA MET A 404 5.21 -18.04 -15.14
C MET A 404 4.91 -19.35 -14.40
N THR A 405 5.91 -20.23 -14.37
CA THR A 405 5.92 -21.44 -13.53
C THR A 405 6.98 -21.29 -12.44
N LEU A 406 6.60 -21.52 -11.19
CA LEU A 406 7.45 -21.56 -10.01
C LEU A 406 7.47 -22.99 -9.46
N THR A 407 8.58 -23.71 -9.59
CA THR A 407 8.77 -25.02 -8.95
C THR A 407 9.43 -24.85 -7.60
N LEU A 408 8.79 -25.35 -6.54
CA LEU A 408 9.31 -25.37 -5.17
C LEU A 408 9.75 -26.78 -4.79
N VAL A 409 10.94 -26.91 -4.19
CA VAL A 409 11.49 -28.21 -3.76
C VAL A 409 11.98 -28.14 -2.32
N GLY A 410 11.40 -28.97 -1.45
CA GLY A 410 11.80 -29.14 -0.05
C GLY A 410 11.28 -28.09 0.95
N HIS A 411 10.61 -27.02 0.50
CA HIS A 411 9.90 -26.05 1.36
C HIS A 411 8.89 -25.26 0.53
N GLY A 412 7.83 -24.73 1.17
CA GLY A 412 6.87 -23.85 0.51
C GLY A 412 5.71 -24.56 -0.20
N ALA A 413 5.52 -25.87 0.01
CA ALA A 413 4.49 -26.67 -0.66
C ALA A 413 3.08 -26.09 -0.47
N GLU A 414 2.83 -25.50 0.69
CA GLU A 414 1.55 -24.89 1.07
C GLU A 414 1.23 -23.64 0.23
N LEU A 415 2.22 -23.02 -0.42
CA LEU A 415 2.01 -21.93 -1.39
C LEU A 415 1.45 -22.40 -2.73
N ALA A 416 1.41 -23.71 -3.00
CA ALA A 416 0.79 -24.25 -4.20
C ALA A 416 -0.74 -24.06 -4.20
N GLU A 417 -1.38 -24.19 -3.04
CA GLU A 417 -2.83 -23.99 -2.90
C GLU A 417 -3.32 -22.57 -3.25
N PRO A 418 -2.69 -21.47 -2.77
CA PRO A 418 -3.12 -20.12 -3.13
C PRO A 418 -2.81 -19.71 -4.57
N ALA A 419 -1.92 -20.41 -5.29
CA ALA A 419 -1.52 -20.06 -6.64
C ALA A 419 -1.30 -21.29 -7.56
N PRO A 420 -2.31 -22.17 -7.74
CA PRO A 420 -2.14 -23.47 -8.35
C PRO A 420 -1.81 -23.41 -9.85
N THR A 421 -2.12 -22.28 -10.51
CA THR A 421 -1.80 -22.05 -11.93
C THR A 421 -0.35 -21.62 -12.15
N ARG A 422 0.39 -21.32 -11.08
CA ARG A 422 1.74 -20.74 -11.13
C ARG A 422 2.74 -21.55 -10.33
N VAL A 423 2.33 -22.08 -9.19
CA VAL A 423 3.20 -22.77 -8.24
C VAL A 423 3.02 -24.27 -8.39
N ARG A 424 4.13 -24.96 -8.58
CA ARG A 424 4.22 -26.42 -8.59
C ARG A 424 5.16 -26.85 -7.48
N GLN A 425 4.80 -27.90 -6.76
CA GLN A 425 5.68 -28.52 -5.79
C GLN A 425 6.20 -29.84 -6.36
N VAL A 426 7.47 -30.13 -6.08
CA VAL A 426 8.12 -31.41 -6.37
C VAL A 426 8.71 -31.94 -5.07
N ASP A 427 8.55 -33.23 -4.81
CA ASP A 427 8.94 -33.87 -3.54
C ASP A 427 10.45 -34.15 -3.47
N ASP A 428 11.10 -34.40 -4.61
CA ASP A 428 12.50 -34.82 -4.71
C ASP A 428 13.27 -34.10 -5.84
N ILE A 429 14.59 -34.00 -5.65
CA ILE A 429 15.52 -33.38 -6.59
C ILE A 429 15.69 -34.24 -7.86
N ASP A 430 15.59 -35.57 -7.80
CA ASP A 430 15.72 -36.38 -9.02
C ASP A 430 14.53 -36.16 -9.98
N GLU A 431 13.31 -36.09 -9.46
CA GLU A 431 12.12 -35.72 -10.23
C GLU A 431 12.27 -34.31 -10.84
N LEU A 432 12.75 -33.33 -10.05
CA LEU A 432 13.05 -31.99 -10.56
C LEU A 432 14.05 -32.04 -11.72
N LEU A 433 15.11 -32.83 -11.60
CA LEU A 433 16.16 -32.92 -12.62
C LEU A 433 15.61 -33.51 -13.93
N GLU A 434 14.78 -34.54 -13.86
CA GLU A 434 14.13 -35.13 -15.03
C GLU A 434 13.23 -34.12 -15.75
N ASP A 435 12.36 -33.45 -15.00
CA ASP A 435 11.45 -32.45 -15.52
C ASP A 435 12.19 -31.27 -16.16
N MET A 436 13.20 -30.74 -15.46
CA MET A 436 13.96 -29.60 -15.94
C MET A 436 14.86 -29.95 -17.11
N ALA A 437 15.35 -31.19 -17.22
CA ALA A 437 16.07 -31.65 -18.41
C ALA A 437 15.15 -31.67 -19.64
N ALA A 438 13.93 -32.19 -19.51
CA ALA A 438 12.93 -32.20 -20.57
C ALA A 438 12.51 -30.77 -20.97
N GLU A 439 12.27 -29.90 -19.99
CA GLU A 439 11.91 -28.49 -20.22
C GLU A 439 13.03 -27.72 -20.94
N THR A 440 14.27 -27.87 -20.46
CA THR A 440 15.46 -27.24 -21.04
C THR A 440 15.64 -27.66 -22.50
N GLY A 441 15.47 -28.95 -22.80
CA GLY A 441 15.51 -29.47 -24.16
C GLY A 441 14.44 -28.84 -25.06
N ARG A 442 13.17 -28.86 -24.63
CA ARG A 442 12.05 -28.29 -25.38
C ARG A 442 12.25 -26.81 -25.71
N ARG A 443 12.71 -25.99 -24.75
CA ARG A 443 12.95 -24.56 -24.98
C ARG A 443 14.10 -24.30 -25.94
N ARG A 444 15.17 -25.08 -25.84
CA ARG A 444 16.31 -24.98 -26.76
C ARG A 444 15.89 -25.26 -28.19
N ASP A 445 15.12 -26.32 -28.41
CA ASP A 445 14.60 -26.69 -29.73
C ASP A 445 13.65 -25.63 -30.28
N ALA A 446 12.76 -25.10 -29.43
CA ALA A 446 11.85 -24.02 -29.80
C ALA A 446 12.59 -22.74 -30.22
N LEU A 447 13.62 -22.31 -29.47
CA LEU A 447 14.40 -21.12 -29.82
C LEU A 447 15.15 -21.30 -31.13
N ALA A 448 15.73 -22.49 -31.35
CA ALA A 448 16.41 -22.84 -32.59
C ALA A 448 15.44 -22.81 -33.79
N MET A 449 14.20 -23.27 -33.63
CA MET A 449 13.19 -23.27 -34.69
C MET A 449 12.74 -21.86 -35.08
N VAL A 450 12.61 -20.94 -34.11
CA VAL A 450 12.20 -19.54 -34.35
C VAL A 450 13.39 -18.64 -34.75
N GLY A 451 14.63 -19.09 -34.49
CA GLY A 451 15.85 -18.33 -34.80
C GLY A 451 16.09 -17.17 -33.83
N HIS A 452 15.63 -17.29 -32.57
CA HIS A 452 15.84 -16.29 -31.53
C HIS A 452 17.02 -16.66 -30.62
N ASP A 453 17.81 -15.66 -30.24
CA ASP A 453 18.97 -15.84 -29.35
C ASP A 453 18.57 -16.03 -27.87
N SER A 454 17.38 -15.59 -27.47
CA SER A 454 16.83 -15.71 -26.12
C SER A 454 15.30 -15.65 -26.09
N VAL A 455 14.70 -16.18 -25.01
CA VAL A 455 13.25 -16.11 -24.75
C VAL A 455 12.75 -14.67 -24.63
N LEU A 456 13.58 -13.76 -24.11
CA LEU A 456 13.21 -12.35 -23.95
C LEU A 456 12.96 -11.66 -25.30
N THR A 457 13.69 -12.05 -26.34
CA THR A 457 13.51 -11.56 -27.72
C THR A 457 12.13 -11.95 -28.27
N GLY A 458 11.62 -13.13 -27.90
CA GLY A 458 10.30 -13.63 -28.33
C GLY A 458 9.10 -12.98 -27.64
N ARG A 459 9.31 -12.16 -26.59
CA ARG A 459 8.22 -11.47 -25.85
C ARG A 459 7.83 -10.11 -26.45
N THR A 460 8.54 -9.65 -27.49
CA THR A 460 8.22 -8.42 -28.24
C THR A 460 7.77 -8.74 -29.68
N GLY A 461 6.79 -8.02 -30.21
CA GLY A 461 6.32 -8.15 -31.60
C GLY A 461 4.92 -8.75 -31.77
N LEU A 462 4.56 -9.11 -33.02
CA LEU A 462 3.23 -9.58 -33.43
C LEU A 462 2.89 -11.01 -32.93
N SER A 463 3.90 -11.77 -32.51
CA SER A 463 3.75 -13.13 -31.96
C SER A 463 3.86 -13.07 -30.43
N ARG A 464 2.84 -12.55 -29.75
CA ARG A 464 2.69 -12.65 -28.28
C ARG A 464 2.33 -14.09 -27.90
N ASP A 465 3.25 -15.02 -28.14
CA ASP A 465 3.01 -16.42 -27.89
C ASP A 465 3.25 -16.75 -26.41
N THR A 466 2.29 -17.43 -25.78
CA THR A 466 2.37 -17.87 -24.37
C THR A 466 3.46 -18.94 -24.14
N SER A 467 4.11 -19.41 -25.20
CA SER A 467 5.17 -20.43 -25.20
C SER A 467 6.47 -20.01 -24.49
N TRP A 468 6.61 -18.73 -24.12
CA TRP A 468 7.84 -18.13 -23.59
C TRP A 468 7.76 -17.70 -22.12
N ALA A 469 6.82 -18.26 -21.36
CA ALA A 469 6.68 -18.06 -19.92
C ALA A 469 7.95 -18.52 -19.15
N PRO A 470 8.46 -17.75 -18.18
CA PRO A 470 9.63 -18.18 -17.42
C PRO A 470 9.32 -19.36 -16.51
N HIS A 471 10.37 -20.14 -16.23
CA HIS A 471 10.32 -21.22 -15.25
C HIS A 471 11.36 -20.96 -14.17
N LEU A 472 10.91 -20.65 -12.96
CA LEU A 472 11.77 -20.44 -11.81
C LEU A 472 11.76 -21.67 -10.89
N VAL A 473 12.92 -22.04 -10.38
CA VAL A 473 13.10 -23.16 -9.47
C VAL A 473 13.69 -22.64 -8.16
N LEU A 474 12.99 -22.87 -7.06
CA LEU A 474 13.44 -22.57 -5.70
C LEU A 474 13.75 -23.88 -4.97
N LEU A 475 15.03 -24.10 -4.70
CA LEU A 475 15.53 -25.35 -4.12
C LEU A 475 15.93 -25.13 -2.66
N ALA A 476 15.10 -25.62 -1.72
CA ALA A 476 15.42 -25.66 -0.29
C ALA A 476 16.11 -26.97 0.12
N ALA A 477 15.79 -28.08 -0.58
CA ALA A 477 16.39 -29.38 -0.35
C ALA A 477 17.88 -29.37 -0.72
N ARG A 478 18.71 -30.11 0.04
CA ARG A 478 20.15 -30.21 -0.24
C ARG A 478 20.42 -31.26 -1.32
N PRO A 479 21.04 -30.91 -2.46
CA PRO A 479 21.42 -31.87 -3.48
C PRO A 479 22.63 -32.70 -3.06
N SER A 480 22.67 -33.96 -3.50
CA SER A 480 23.90 -34.76 -3.52
C SER A 480 24.92 -34.15 -4.49
N LYS A 481 26.18 -34.61 -4.43
CA LYS A 481 27.24 -34.12 -5.34
C LYS A 481 26.89 -34.34 -6.82
N ASP A 482 26.31 -35.50 -7.14
CA ASP A 482 25.92 -35.85 -8.51
C ASP A 482 24.72 -35.01 -8.97
N GLN A 483 23.74 -34.78 -8.08
CA GLN A 483 22.61 -33.89 -8.36
C GLN A 483 23.07 -32.43 -8.56
N ALA A 484 24.01 -31.94 -7.75
CA ALA A 484 24.56 -30.60 -7.87
C ALA A 484 25.31 -30.40 -9.20
N ALA A 485 26.05 -31.42 -9.67
CA ALA A 485 26.69 -31.40 -10.98
C ALA A 485 25.66 -31.31 -12.12
N LYS A 486 24.60 -32.13 -12.09
CA LYS A 486 23.51 -32.08 -13.07
C LYS A 486 22.76 -30.74 -13.06
N LEU A 487 22.49 -30.18 -11.87
CA LEU A 487 21.88 -28.85 -11.74
C LEU A 487 22.75 -27.77 -12.38
N ALA A 488 24.07 -27.84 -12.20
CA ALA A 488 25.01 -26.90 -12.82
C ALA A 488 25.01 -26.99 -14.35
N GLU A 489 24.91 -28.20 -14.91
CA GLU A 489 24.78 -28.42 -16.35
C GLU A 489 23.50 -27.80 -16.92
N LEU A 490 22.36 -27.96 -16.22
CA LEU A 490 21.09 -27.33 -16.61
C LEU A 490 21.15 -25.80 -16.51
N ALA A 491 21.80 -25.29 -15.46
CA ALA A 491 21.89 -23.86 -15.20
C ALA A 491 22.81 -23.09 -16.18
N ALA A 492 23.73 -23.78 -16.87
CA ALA A 492 24.75 -23.15 -17.71
C ALA A 492 24.18 -22.29 -18.86
N ASP A 493 23.01 -22.63 -19.41
CA ASP A 493 22.33 -21.88 -20.50
C ASP A 493 20.95 -21.33 -20.05
N SER A 494 20.65 -21.38 -18.75
CA SER A 494 19.29 -21.18 -18.24
C SER A 494 18.75 -19.76 -18.47
N GLY A 495 19.59 -18.74 -18.32
CA GLY A 495 19.20 -17.34 -18.52
C GLY A 495 18.73 -17.02 -19.94
N ARG A 496 19.28 -17.69 -20.97
CA ARG A 496 18.80 -17.54 -22.36
C ARG A 496 17.45 -18.21 -22.59
N LEU A 497 17.19 -19.29 -21.84
CA LEU A 497 15.96 -20.08 -21.89
C LEU A 497 14.86 -19.52 -20.98
N GLY A 498 15.10 -18.41 -20.26
CA GLY A 498 14.16 -17.86 -19.29
C GLY A 498 13.91 -18.84 -18.12
N ILE A 499 14.93 -19.60 -17.74
CA ILE A 499 14.92 -20.52 -16.61
C ILE A 499 15.84 -19.96 -15.51
N GLY A 500 15.30 -19.80 -14.30
CA GLY A 500 16.05 -19.28 -13.15
C GLY A 500 16.12 -20.29 -12.02
N TYR A 501 17.26 -20.37 -11.34
CA TYR A 501 17.46 -21.28 -10.21
C TYR A 501 17.99 -20.52 -8.99
N LEU A 502 17.31 -20.65 -7.86
CA LEU A 502 17.75 -20.16 -6.56
C LEU A 502 17.85 -21.34 -5.59
N ALA A 503 19.05 -21.65 -5.12
CA ALA A 503 19.36 -22.81 -4.30
C ALA A 503 19.80 -22.39 -2.89
N ALA A 504 19.00 -22.72 -1.87
CA ALA A 504 19.19 -22.37 -0.46
C ALA A 504 19.77 -23.54 0.37
N THR A 505 20.80 -24.20 -0.17
CA THR A 505 21.30 -25.49 0.35
C THR A 505 22.24 -25.34 1.54
N GLY A 506 22.82 -24.16 1.73
CA GLY A 506 23.72 -23.83 2.84
C GLY A 506 25.20 -24.08 2.60
N ASP A 507 25.56 -24.82 1.56
CA ASP A 507 26.95 -25.12 1.24
C ASP A 507 27.52 -24.03 0.32
N LYS A 508 28.69 -23.49 0.66
CA LYS A 508 29.42 -22.56 -0.21
C LYS A 508 30.01 -23.29 -1.40
N GLY A 509 30.06 -22.64 -2.56
CA GLY A 509 30.71 -23.19 -3.75
C GLY A 509 29.94 -24.31 -4.47
N LEU A 510 28.60 -24.26 -4.48
CA LEU A 510 27.79 -25.09 -5.39
C LEU A 510 28.29 -24.94 -6.85
N PRO A 511 28.51 -26.03 -7.60
CA PRO A 511 28.92 -25.95 -9.01
C PRO A 511 27.92 -25.15 -9.85
N GLY A 512 28.42 -24.36 -10.81
CA GLY A 512 27.55 -23.55 -11.69
C GLY A 512 26.93 -22.31 -11.01
N THR A 513 27.36 -21.97 -9.79
CA THR A 513 26.95 -20.74 -9.11
C THR A 513 27.56 -19.53 -9.79
N SER A 514 26.71 -18.59 -10.23
CA SER A 514 27.15 -17.29 -10.73
C SER A 514 27.08 -16.23 -9.65
N TRP A 515 26.09 -16.32 -8.76
CA TRP A 515 25.85 -15.35 -7.69
C TRP A 515 25.75 -16.10 -6.37
N GLU A 516 26.57 -15.70 -5.38
CA GLU A 516 26.51 -16.25 -4.03
C GLU A 516 26.00 -15.17 -3.07
N LEU A 517 24.90 -15.47 -2.39
CA LEU A 517 24.24 -14.65 -1.39
C LEU A 517 24.42 -15.31 -0.02
N GLU A 518 24.61 -14.51 1.02
CA GLU A 518 24.71 -14.96 2.42
C GLU A 518 23.62 -14.27 3.25
N ALA A 519 22.67 -15.05 3.74
CA ALA A 519 21.68 -14.61 4.72
C ALA A 519 22.27 -14.72 6.13
N THR A 520 22.22 -13.62 6.87
CA THR A 520 22.81 -13.53 8.20
C THR A 520 21.71 -13.49 9.27
N SER A 521 22.07 -13.89 10.50
CA SER A 521 21.12 -13.96 11.62
C SER A 521 20.67 -12.59 12.15
N ASP A 522 21.37 -11.50 11.81
CA ASP A 522 20.94 -10.12 12.03
C ASP A 522 20.00 -9.59 10.94
N GLY A 523 19.54 -10.46 10.04
CA GLY A 523 18.56 -10.15 9.00
C GLY A 523 19.12 -9.40 7.80
N ARG A 524 20.41 -9.56 7.51
CA ARG A 524 21.05 -8.99 6.32
C ARG A 524 21.21 -10.02 5.21
N LEU A 525 21.33 -9.52 3.99
CA LEU A 525 21.67 -10.30 2.81
C LEU A 525 22.91 -9.72 2.15
N LEU A 526 24.01 -10.47 2.22
CA LEU A 526 25.32 -10.05 1.74
C LEU A 526 25.67 -10.74 0.43
N ALA A 527 26.27 -10.00 -0.50
CA ALA A 527 26.98 -10.57 -1.63
C ALA A 527 28.24 -9.73 -1.90
N PRO A 528 29.32 -9.95 -1.12
CA PRO A 528 30.51 -9.12 -1.17
C PRO A 528 31.16 -8.99 -2.57
N PRO A 529 31.24 -10.04 -3.40
CA PRO A 529 31.78 -9.92 -4.76
C PRO A 529 30.98 -8.96 -5.66
N LEU A 530 29.70 -8.75 -5.34
CA LEU A 530 28.79 -7.85 -6.05
C LEU A 530 28.68 -6.48 -5.37
N GLY A 531 29.38 -6.27 -4.26
CA GLY A 531 29.25 -5.07 -3.42
C GLY A 531 27.85 -4.89 -2.83
N LEU A 532 27.10 -5.98 -2.66
CA LEU A 532 25.75 -5.95 -2.11
C LEU A 532 25.77 -6.18 -0.61
N ASP A 533 25.07 -5.29 0.08
CA ASP A 533 24.82 -5.36 1.50
C ASP A 533 23.44 -4.75 1.74
N LEU A 534 22.49 -5.60 2.08
CA LEU A 534 21.06 -5.29 2.15
C LEU A 534 20.50 -5.67 3.51
N GLN A 535 19.52 -4.90 3.99
CA GLN A 535 18.54 -5.41 4.94
C GLN A 535 17.65 -6.40 4.18
N ALA A 536 17.69 -7.68 4.54
CA ALA A 536 17.02 -8.74 3.80
C ALA A 536 15.49 -8.59 3.88
N GLN A 537 14.81 -8.94 2.80
CA GLN A 537 13.37 -9.22 2.87
C GLN A 537 13.18 -10.65 3.38
N LEU A 538 12.46 -10.79 4.49
CA LEU A 538 12.29 -12.06 5.19
C LEU A 538 10.81 -12.37 5.39
N LEU A 539 10.47 -13.65 5.29
CA LEU A 539 9.21 -14.19 5.78
C LEU A 539 9.54 -15.32 6.77
N PRO A 540 9.78 -14.99 8.05
CA PRO A 540 10.09 -15.97 9.07
C PRO A 540 9.00 -17.03 9.23
N GLN A 541 9.37 -18.20 9.75
CA GLN A 541 8.51 -19.40 9.79
C GLN A 541 7.14 -19.16 10.45
N ASP A 542 7.10 -18.44 11.57
CA ASP A 542 5.87 -18.08 12.29
C ASP A 542 4.94 -17.21 11.44
N GLN A 543 5.50 -16.26 10.70
CA GLN A 543 4.76 -15.38 9.80
C GLN A 543 4.31 -16.11 8.53
N TYR A 544 5.15 -17.00 8.01
CA TYR A 544 4.79 -17.89 6.91
C TYR A 544 3.57 -18.74 7.27
N GLU A 545 3.60 -19.44 8.42
CA GLU A 545 2.49 -20.27 8.90
C GLU A 545 1.22 -19.45 9.11
N ALA A 546 1.33 -18.24 9.66
CA ALA A 546 0.19 -17.34 9.84
C ALA A 546 -0.41 -16.87 8.50
N VAL A 547 0.43 -16.59 7.49
CA VAL A 547 -0.03 -16.29 6.13
C VAL A 547 -0.76 -17.48 5.52
N ILE A 548 -0.20 -18.69 5.59
CA ILE A 548 -0.86 -19.91 5.09
C ILE A 548 -2.21 -20.10 5.77
N ARG A 549 -2.28 -19.89 7.09
CA ARG A 549 -3.53 -19.96 7.84
C ARG A 549 -4.58 -18.94 7.36
N LEU A 550 -4.18 -17.70 7.04
CA LEU A 550 -5.10 -16.70 6.47
C LEU A 550 -5.73 -17.17 5.15
N PHE A 551 -4.94 -17.83 4.30
CA PHE A 551 -5.43 -18.39 3.03
C PHE A 551 -6.35 -19.60 3.26
N ALA A 552 -5.99 -20.52 4.16
CA ALA A 552 -6.81 -21.68 4.48
C ALA A 552 -8.16 -21.28 5.13
N ASP A 553 -8.14 -20.28 6.01
CA ASP A 553 -9.37 -19.74 6.63
C ASP A 553 -10.29 -19.08 5.58
N ALA A 554 -9.74 -18.57 4.47
CA ALA A 554 -10.53 -17.98 3.38
C ALA A 554 -11.31 -19.02 2.55
N ASP A 555 -10.85 -20.27 2.47
CA ASP A 555 -11.55 -21.36 1.75
C ASP A 555 -12.53 -22.13 2.62
N ARG A 556 -12.39 -22.01 3.94
CA ARG A 556 -13.28 -22.72 4.85
C ARG A 556 -14.70 -22.23 4.62
N SER A 557 -15.59 -23.13 4.25
CA SER A 557 -17.03 -22.86 4.20
C SER A 557 -17.46 -22.27 5.55
N PRO A 558 -17.93 -21.02 5.60
CA PRO A 558 -18.25 -20.42 6.88
C PRO A 558 -19.53 -21.03 7.44
N ASP A 559 -19.60 -21.14 8.77
CA ASP A 559 -20.82 -21.56 9.45
C ASP A 559 -21.88 -20.46 9.28
N PRO A 560 -23.15 -20.79 8.94
CA PRO A 560 -24.27 -19.83 8.98
C PRO A 560 -24.64 -19.40 10.41
N GLY A 561 -23.67 -19.12 11.26
CA GLY A 561 -23.83 -18.54 12.59
C GLY A 561 -24.38 -17.11 12.54
N PRO A 562 -24.83 -16.53 13.68
CA PRO A 562 -25.32 -15.16 13.72
C PRO A 562 -24.23 -14.17 13.26
N PRO A 563 -24.61 -12.97 12.77
CA PRO A 563 -23.63 -11.94 12.44
C PRO A 563 -22.80 -11.59 13.69
N PRO A 564 -21.54 -11.16 13.53
CA PRO A 564 -20.60 -10.92 14.62
C PRO A 564 -21.07 -9.81 15.57
N PHE A 565 -21.86 -8.88 15.05
CA PHE A 565 -22.49 -7.81 15.80
C PHE A 565 -23.99 -7.76 15.48
N ARG A 566 -24.82 -7.60 16.52
CA ARG A 566 -26.27 -7.44 16.41
C ARG A 566 -26.71 -6.17 17.09
N VAL A 567 -27.58 -5.44 16.39
CA VAL A 567 -28.22 -4.23 16.94
C VAL A 567 -29.47 -4.64 17.71
N ASP A 568 -29.74 -3.98 18.84
CA ASP A 568 -31.03 -4.11 19.50
C ASP A 568 -32.09 -3.34 18.69
N LEU A 569 -32.97 -4.08 18.02
CA LEU A 569 -34.03 -3.52 17.17
C LEU A 569 -35.28 -3.08 17.96
N THR A 570 -35.28 -3.23 19.29
CA THR A 570 -36.41 -2.79 20.13
C THR A 570 -36.41 -1.26 20.28
N PRO A 571 -37.57 -0.65 20.62
CA PRO A 571 -37.62 0.80 20.89
C PRO A 571 -36.67 1.27 22.01
N SER A 572 -36.28 0.37 22.93
CA SER A 572 -35.29 0.62 23.98
C SER A 572 -33.84 0.58 23.48
N GLY A 573 -33.59 0.00 22.31
CA GLY A 573 -32.25 -0.19 21.72
C GLY A 573 -31.77 0.97 20.86
N GLN A 574 -32.29 2.19 21.06
CA GLN A 574 -31.94 3.32 20.20
C GLN A 574 -30.42 3.63 20.32
N PRO A 575 -29.66 3.62 19.21
CA PRO A 575 -28.24 3.86 19.26
C PRO A 575 -27.95 5.31 19.64
N ALA A 576 -26.88 5.52 20.41
CA ALA A 576 -26.40 6.86 20.75
C ALA A 576 -25.81 7.56 19.51
N VAL A 577 -25.17 6.79 18.63
CA VAL A 577 -24.59 7.27 17.38
C VAL A 577 -25.02 6.34 16.24
N TYR A 578 -25.55 6.91 15.16
CA TYR A 578 -25.98 6.17 13.99
C TYR A 578 -25.31 6.73 12.72
N ALA A 579 -24.48 5.92 12.08
CA ALA A 579 -23.82 6.26 10.82
C ALA A 579 -24.50 5.60 9.62
N ARG A 580 -24.72 6.38 8.57
CA ARG A 580 -25.21 5.90 7.27
C ARG A 580 -24.00 5.68 6.38
N LEU A 581 -23.65 4.43 6.11
CA LEU A 581 -22.54 4.05 5.24
C LEU A 581 -23.04 3.52 3.90
N VAL A 582 -24.27 3.01 3.80
CA VAL A 582 -24.85 2.51 2.55
C VAL A 582 -25.55 3.66 1.82
N GLY A 583 -24.92 4.15 0.75
CA GLY A 583 -25.25 5.41 0.08
C GLY A 583 -24.40 6.58 0.58
N THR A 584 -25.00 7.77 0.61
CA THR A 584 -24.37 9.00 1.10
C THR A 584 -24.00 8.90 2.58
N TYR A 585 -22.79 9.34 2.93
CA TYR A 585 -22.29 9.30 4.30
C TYR A 585 -22.98 10.35 5.18
N GLU A 586 -23.62 9.92 6.26
CA GLU A 586 -24.23 10.80 7.26
C GLU A 586 -24.05 10.24 8.67
N VAL A 587 -23.94 11.11 9.66
CA VAL A 587 -23.82 10.71 11.07
C VAL A 587 -24.89 11.44 11.88
N ILE A 588 -25.60 10.67 12.71
CA ILE A 588 -26.68 11.14 13.59
C ILE A 588 -26.25 10.85 15.04
N GLY A 589 -26.54 11.78 15.95
CA GLY A 589 -26.23 11.64 17.37
C GLY A 589 -24.86 12.18 17.80
N LEU A 590 -24.12 12.79 16.86
CA LEU A 590 -22.87 13.52 17.13
C LEU A 590 -22.96 14.94 16.56
N ASP A 591 -22.25 15.85 17.21
CA ASP A 591 -22.04 17.19 16.67
C ASP A 591 -21.22 17.13 15.38
N THR A 592 -21.53 18.01 14.43
CA THR A 592 -20.74 18.11 13.19
C THR A 592 -19.31 18.52 13.53
N PRO A 593 -18.29 17.73 13.16
CA PRO A 593 -16.91 18.09 13.41
C PRO A 593 -16.51 19.33 12.63
N ASP A 594 -15.44 19.98 13.05
CA ASP A 594 -14.89 21.12 12.32
C ASP A 594 -14.46 20.70 10.90
N ALA A 595 -14.58 21.62 9.94
CA ALA A 595 -14.42 21.30 8.52
C ALA A 595 -13.02 20.80 8.14
N GLU A 596 -11.99 21.15 8.91
CA GLU A 596 -10.61 20.73 8.66
C GLU A 596 -10.38 19.26 9.04
N HIS A 597 -10.94 18.81 10.16
CA HIS A 597 -10.70 17.46 10.69
C HIS A 597 -11.83 16.46 10.41
N GLY A 598 -13.02 16.95 10.04
CA GLY A 598 -14.21 16.15 9.76
C GLY A 598 -13.98 14.99 8.78
N PRO A 599 -13.35 15.20 7.61
CA PRO A 599 -13.08 14.11 6.66
C PRO A 599 -12.23 12.97 7.22
N LEU A 600 -11.34 13.24 8.17
CA LEU A 600 -10.49 12.23 8.81
C LEU A 600 -11.23 11.48 9.92
N LEU A 601 -12.02 12.20 10.72
CA LEU A 601 -12.88 11.62 11.75
C LEU A 601 -13.94 10.69 11.15
N HIS A 602 -14.58 11.11 10.06
CA HIS A 602 -15.57 10.31 9.34
C HIS A 602 -14.98 9.02 8.75
N GLU A 603 -13.79 9.10 8.17
CA GLU A 603 -13.09 7.93 7.64
C GLU A 603 -12.67 6.96 8.76
N ALA A 604 -12.17 7.49 9.87
CA ALA A 604 -11.81 6.67 11.03
C ALA A 604 -13.03 5.95 11.62
N LEU A 605 -14.15 6.65 11.76
CA LEU A 605 -15.40 6.05 12.22
C LEU A 605 -15.91 4.98 11.26
N ALA A 606 -15.86 5.23 9.94
CA ALA A 606 -16.26 4.23 8.94
C ALA A 606 -15.40 2.96 9.03
N MET A 607 -14.08 3.09 9.16
CA MET A 607 -13.19 1.93 9.36
C MET A 607 -13.56 1.17 10.64
N LEU A 608 -13.71 1.85 11.77
CA LEU A 608 -14.05 1.21 13.04
C LEU A 608 -15.44 0.52 13.02
N LEU A 609 -16.41 1.07 12.30
CA LEU A 609 -17.73 0.46 12.12
C LEU A 609 -17.70 -0.79 11.25
N LEU A 610 -16.84 -0.80 10.23
CA LEU A 610 -16.69 -1.95 9.33
C LEU A 610 -15.85 -3.08 9.94
N HIS A 611 -15.08 -2.79 10.99
CA HIS A 611 -14.23 -3.73 11.73
C HIS A 611 -14.67 -3.85 13.20
N ARG A 612 -15.80 -4.55 13.42
CA ARG A 612 -16.41 -4.72 14.76
C ARG A 612 -15.53 -5.52 15.73
N GLU A 613 -14.64 -6.35 15.20
CA GLU A 613 -13.59 -7.07 15.92
C GLU A 613 -12.50 -6.16 16.51
N GLY A 614 -12.45 -4.90 16.06
CA GLY A 614 -11.53 -3.88 16.50
C GLY A 614 -10.31 -3.71 15.59
N VAL A 615 -9.81 -2.48 15.54
CA VAL A 615 -8.74 -2.06 14.63
C VAL A 615 -7.47 -1.77 15.41
N HIS A 616 -6.34 -2.35 15.01
CA HIS A 616 -5.06 -1.99 15.62
C HIS A 616 -4.70 -0.53 15.32
N PRO A 617 -4.21 0.28 16.29
CA PRO A 617 -3.93 1.71 16.07
C PRO A 617 -3.05 2.02 14.86
N ARG A 618 -2.06 1.15 14.57
CA ARG A 618 -1.19 1.29 13.39
C ARG A 618 -1.91 1.02 12.06
N VAL A 619 -2.93 0.14 12.04
CA VAL A 619 -3.77 -0.12 10.85
C VAL A 619 -4.68 1.07 10.58
N LEU A 620 -5.28 1.63 11.64
CA LEU A 620 -6.04 2.87 11.51
C LEU A 620 -5.16 4.00 10.96
N ALA A 621 -3.95 4.15 11.50
CA ALA A 621 -3.00 5.16 11.04
C ALA A 621 -2.57 4.94 9.57
N SER A 622 -2.24 3.72 9.16
CA SER A 622 -1.84 3.45 7.76
C SER A 622 -2.98 3.69 6.77
N GLY A 623 -4.22 3.37 7.15
CA GLY A 623 -5.40 3.64 6.34
C GLY A 623 -5.70 5.13 6.17
N LEU A 624 -5.57 5.93 7.24
CA LEU A 624 -5.85 7.36 7.22
C LEU A 624 -4.72 8.20 6.60
N TRP A 625 -3.48 7.76 6.79
CA TRP A 625 -2.27 8.40 6.23
C TRP A 625 -1.43 7.38 5.47
N PRO A 626 -1.76 7.09 4.19
CA PRO A 626 -1.03 6.13 3.37
C PRO A 626 0.45 6.46 3.16
N ARG A 627 0.86 7.71 3.40
CA ARG A 627 2.27 8.16 3.34
C ARG A 627 2.99 8.07 4.70
N GLY A 628 2.34 7.49 5.70
CA GLY A 628 2.82 7.43 7.06
C GLY A 628 2.46 8.66 7.89
N VAL A 629 2.53 8.49 9.20
CA VAL A 629 2.29 9.50 10.23
C VAL A 629 3.15 9.14 11.44
N THR A 630 3.53 10.13 12.25
CA THR A 630 4.24 9.87 13.51
C THR A 630 3.26 9.40 14.59
N ASP A 631 3.79 8.68 15.57
CA ASP A 631 3.02 8.15 16.70
C ASP A 631 2.33 9.27 17.51
N ASP A 632 3.01 10.40 17.73
CA ASP A 632 2.41 11.57 18.40
C ASP A 632 1.19 12.13 17.66
N VAL A 633 1.28 12.26 16.34
CA VAL A 633 0.18 12.79 15.53
C VAL A 633 -0.99 11.81 15.50
N ARG A 634 -0.71 10.50 15.41
CA ARG A 634 -1.71 9.45 15.57
C ARG A 634 -2.40 9.56 16.93
N ASP A 635 -1.64 9.68 18.01
CA ASP A 635 -2.19 9.64 19.37
C ASP A 635 -3.00 10.90 19.69
N VAL A 636 -2.57 12.08 19.19
CA VAL A 636 -3.37 13.32 19.22
C VAL A 636 -4.67 13.15 18.43
N PHE A 637 -4.62 12.52 17.25
CA PHE A 637 -5.83 12.24 16.47
C PHE A 637 -6.77 11.26 17.20
N LEU A 638 -6.23 10.20 17.81
CA LEU A 638 -7.02 9.25 18.58
C LEU A 638 -7.69 9.91 19.79
N ALA A 639 -6.98 10.80 20.49
CA ALA A 639 -7.57 11.60 21.57
C ALA A 639 -8.74 12.45 21.06
N ARG A 640 -8.56 13.12 19.91
CA ARG A 640 -9.62 13.90 19.27
C ARG A 640 -10.81 13.04 18.85
N LEU A 641 -10.56 11.88 18.26
CA LEU A 641 -11.60 10.92 17.86
C LEU A 641 -12.41 10.46 19.07
N ARG A 642 -11.76 10.16 20.21
CA ARG A 642 -12.43 9.84 21.47
C ARG A 642 -13.29 10.99 21.98
N THR A 643 -12.78 12.23 21.95
CA THR A 643 -13.54 13.41 22.36
C THR A 643 -14.76 13.65 21.48
N TRP A 644 -14.62 13.50 20.16
CA TRP A 644 -15.73 13.68 19.23
C TRP A 644 -16.81 12.61 19.37
N LEU A 645 -16.41 11.34 19.56
CA LEU A 645 -17.36 10.25 19.81
C LEU A 645 -18.03 10.35 21.20
N GLY A 646 -17.35 10.93 22.18
CA GLY A 646 -17.89 11.17 23.52
C GLY A 646 -18.07 9.89 24.34
N THR A 647 -18.97 9.97 25.32
CA THR A 647 -19.28 8.90 26.27
C THR A 647 -20.75 8.52 26.21
N ASP A 648 -21.06 7.29 26.58
CA ASP A 648 -22.44 6.86 26.82
C ASP A 648 -23.03 7.46 28.10
N PRO A 649 -24.37 7.37 28.30
CA PRO A 649 -25.04 7.95 29.47
C PRO A 649 -24.51 7.44 30.83
N ASP A 650 -23.88 6.27 30.84
CA ASP A 650 -23.22 5.68 32.01
C ASP A 650 -21.79 6.22 32.25
N GLY A 651 -21.31 7.11 31.39
CA GLY A 651 -19.97 7.72 31.44
C GLY A 651 -18.87 6.89 30.76
N SER A 652 -19.19 5.72 30.20
CA SER A 652 -18.21 4.90 29.49
C SER A 652 -17.83 5.51 28.13
N PRO A 653 -16.55 5.50 27.72
CA PRO A 653 -16.13 6.06 26.43
C PRO A 653 -16.67 5.23 25.27
N ARG A 654 -17.20 5.90 24.23
CA ARG A 654 -17.71 5.22 23.03
C ARG A 654 -16.61 4.63 22.14
N LEU A 655 -15.35 5.03 22.36
CA LEU A 655 -14.15 4.47 21.74
C LEU A 655 -13.18 4.00 22.83
N GLY A 656 -13.05 2.69 22.97
CA GLY A 656 -12.19 2.03 23.94
C GLY A 656 -10.95 1.40 23.30
N ILE A 657 -10.13 0.79 24.16
CA ILE A 657 -9.09 -0.16 23.76
C ILE A 657 -9.47 -1.51 24.38
N GLY A 658 -9.63 -2.53 23.55
CA GLY A 658 -9.90 -3.90 23.98
C GLY A 658 -8.68 -4.55 24.66
N THR A 659 -8.87 -5.76 25.18
CA THR A 659 -7.80 -6.53 25.86
C THR A 659 -6.61 -6.87 24.96
N THR A 660 -6.82 -6.85 23.64
CA THR A 660 -5.81 -7.10 22.61
C THR A 660 -5.08 -5.83 22.15
N GLY A 661 -5.35 -4.67 22.76
CA GLY A 661 -4.78 -3.39 22.33
C GLY A 661 -5.46 -2.76 21.11
N ARG A 662 -6.50 -3.40 20.56
CA ARG A 662 -7.29 -2.91 19.43
C ARG A 662 -8.29 -1.84 19.84
N LEU A 663 -8.52 -0.86 18.98
CA LEU A 663 -9.56 0.15 19.12
C LEU A 663 -10.92 -0.49 18.87
N THR A 664 -11.85 -0.33 19.81
CA THR A 664 -13.21 -0.90 19.71
C THR A 664 -14.26 0.17 19.98
N LEU A 665 -15.37 0.10 19.24
CA LEU A 665 -16.53 0.96 19.45
C LEU A 665 -17.48 0.36 20.50
N ALA A 666 -18.11 1.22 21.27
CA ALA A 666 -19.21 0.81 22.14
C ALA A 666 -20.40 0.29 21.31
N PRO A 667 -21.21 -0.65 21.83
CA PRO A 667 -22.39 -1.17 21.14
C PRO A 667 -23.44 -0.11 20.78
N SER A 668 -23.41 1.04 21.45
CA SER A 668 -24.26 2.21 21.20
C SER A 668 -23.92 2.97 19.91
N VAL A 669 -22.77 2.70 19.29
CA VAL A 669 -22.32 3.28 18.02
C VAL A 669 -22.57 2.26 16.91
N VAL A 670 -23.55 2.54 16.04
CA VAL A 670 -24.01 1.62 15.01
C VAL A 670 -24.05 2.25 13.62
N CYS A 671 -24.06 1.40 12.58
CA CYS A 671 -24.32 1.84 11.22
C CYS A 671 -25.50 1.12 10.57
N ASP A 672 -25.97 1.67 9.46
CA ASP A 672 -27.02 1.06 8.63
C ASP A 672 -26.67 -0.35 8.14
N LEU A 673 -25.39 -0.65 7.86
CA LEU A 673 -24.96 -2.01 7.52
C LEU A 673 -25.13 -3.00 8.69
N ASP A 674 -24.90 -2.59 9.94
CA ASP A 674 -25.16 -3.44 11.11
C ASP A 674 -26.65 -3.75 11.25
N VAL A 675 -27.48 -2.72 11.04
CA VAL A 675 -28.94 -2.86 11.08
C VAL A 675 -29.42 -3.79 9.97
N LEU A 676 -28.93 -3.61 8.75
CA LEU A 676 -29.26 -4.45 7.59
C LEU A 676 -28.90 -5.92 7.87
N ARG A 677 -27.67 -6.20 8.34
CA ARG A 677 -27.23 -7.54 8.75
C ARG A 677 -28.14 -8.14 9.83
N THR A 678 -28.51 -7.34 10.84
CA THR A 678 -29.37 -7.78 11.95
C THR A 678 -30.79 -8.10 11.46
N LEU A 679 -31.39 -7.22 10.65
CA LEU A 679 -32.74 -7.41 10.08
C LEU A 679 -32.80 -8.66 9.22
N HIS A 680 -31.81 -8.86 8.34
CA HIS A 680 -31.72 -10.06 7.51
C HIS A 680 -31.61 -11.33 8.36
N HIS A 681 -30.78 -11.32 9.39
CA HIS A 681 -30.65 -12.45 10.33
C HIS A 681 -31.96 -12.74 11.06
N GLU A 682 -32.63 -11.72 11.63
CA GLU A 682 -33.89 -11.90 12.35
C GLU A 682 -35.03 -12.40 11.45
N ALA A 683 -35.04 -12.01 10.18
CA ALA A 683 -36.02 -12.45 9.19
C ALA A 683 -35.81 -13.90 8.73
N THR A 684 -34.55 -14.37 8.67
CA THR A 684 -34.21 -15.67 8.08
C THR A 684 -34.00 -16.76 9.12
N ALA A 685 -33.38 -16.44 10.25
CA ALA A 685 -32.97 -17.41 11.29
C ALA A 685 -33.35 -16.99 12.71
N GLY A 686 -33.64 -15.71 12.95
CA GLY A 686 -33.99 -15.21 14.28
C GLY A 686 -35.49 -15.25 14.58
N SER A 687 -35.91 -14.36 15.48
CA SER A 687 -37.26 -14.34 16.07
C SER A 687 -38.38 -14.08 15.06
N GLY A 688 -38.07 -13.38 13.96
CA GLY A 688 -39.03 -13.07 12.90
C GLY A 688 -39.26 -14.23 11.92
N SER A 689 -38.35 -15.20 11.85
CA SER A 689 -38.34 -16.25 10.82
C SER A 689 -39.62 -17.09 10.76
N GLY A 690 -40.23 -17.37 11.91
CA GLY A 690 -41.45 -18.19 12.01
C GLY A 690 -42.77 -17.44 11.79
N ASN A 691 -42.76 -16.10 11.67
CA ASN A 691 -43.96 -15.30 11.46
C ASN A 691 -43.90 -14.58 10.11
N PRO A 692 -44.71 -14.99 9.11
CA PRO A 692 -44.71 -14.42 7.76
C PRO A 692 -44.78 -12.89 7.72
N ARG A 693 -45.63 -12.27 8.53
CA ARG A 693 -45.80 -10.81 8.53
C ARG A 693 -44.60 -10.07 9.12
N ILE A 694 -44.03 -10.61 10.19
CA ILE A 694 -42.83 -10.02 10.83
C ILE A 694 -41.64 -10.19 9.88
N ARG A 695 -41.47 -11.38 9.30
CA ARG A 695 -40.46 -11.68 8.30
C ARG A 695 -40.52 -10.70 7.12
N GLN A 696 -41.68 -10.50 6.52
CA GLN A 696 -41.85 -9.56 5.40
C GLN A 696 -41.40 -8.16 5.80
N ARG A 697 -41.92 -7.62 6.92
CA ARG A 697 -41.57 -6.28 7.40
C ARG A 697 -40.05 -6.12 7.61
N LEU A 698 -39.40 -7.10 8.23
CA LEU A 698 -37.95 -7.06 8.46
C LEU A 698 -37.16 -7.04 7.15
N LEU A 699 -37.61 -7.78 6.13
CA LEU A 699 -36.98 -7.80 4.80
C LEU A 699 -37.23 -6.50 4.03
N ASP A 700 -38.45 -5.95 4.09
CA ASP A 700 -38.79 -4.64 3.53
C ASP A 700 -37.91 -3.54 4.15
N ASP A 701 -37.82 -3.51 5.48
CA ASP A 701 -36.97 -2.57 6.23
C ASP A 701 -35.49 -2.74 5.87
N ALA A 702 -35.01 -3.98 5.70
CA ALA A 702 -33.63 -4.26 5.32
C ALA A 702 -33.31 -3.77 3.90
N LEU A 703 -34.19 -4.04 2.93
CA LEU A 703 -34.00 -3.61 1.55
C LEU A 703 -34.04 -2.08 1.44
N ALA A 704 -34.86 -1.40 2.23
CA ALA A 704 -34.93 0.05 2.26
C ALA A 704 -33.63 0.73 2.75
N LEU A 705 -32.75 0.02 3.47
CA LEU A 705 -31.43 0.53 3.88
C LEU A 705 -30.41 0.52 2.73
N ALA A 706 -30.65 -0.25 1.66
CA ALA A 706 -29.82 -0.27 0.47
C ALA A 706 -30.08 0.96 -0.41
N ARG A 707 -29.52 2.12 -0.02
CA ARG A 707 -29.76 3.40 -0.72
C ARG A 707 -28.77 3.71 -1.84
N GLY A 708 -27.67 2.97 -1.91
CA GLY A 708 -26.64 3.17 -2.92
C GLY A 708 -25.42 2.30 -2.66
N PRO A 709 -24.32 2.54 -3.40
CA PRO A 709 -23.05 1.90 -3.10
C PRO A 709 -22.57 2.31 -1.70
N LEU A 710 -21.75 1.46 -1.09
CA LEU A 710 -21.09 1.78 0.17
C LEU A 710 -20.33 3.11 0.01
N LEU A 711 -20.55 4.08 0.90
CA LEU A 711 -19.88 5.37 0.93
C LEU A 711 -19.88 6.03 -0.47
N ALA A 712 -21.06 6.38 -0.99
CA ALA A 712 -21.22 6.85 -2.36
C ALA A 712 -20.40 8.12 -2.68
N ASP A 713 -20.25 9.02 -1.70
CA ASP A 713 -19.63 10.34 -1.87
C ASP A 713 -18.16 10.40 -1.40
N ARG A 714 -17.38 9.33 -1.65
CA ARG A 714 -15.96 9.25 -1.28
C ARG A 714 -15.14 10.38 -1.93
N PRO A 715 -14.40 11.20 -1.17
CA PRO A 715 -13.43 12.12 -1.74
C PRO A 715 -12.30 11.37 -2.45
N LYS A 716 -11.79 11.95 -3.54
CA LYS A 716 -10.66 11.38 -4.29
C LYS A 716 -9.43 11.21 -3.37
N GLY A 717 -8.85 10.01 -3.37
CA GLY A 717 -7.65 9.69 -2.59
C GLY A 717 -7.89 9.38 -1.10
N ARG A 718 -9.16 9.25 -0.68
CA ARG A 718 -9.57 8.83 0.66
C ARG A 718 -10.19 7.43 0.61
N TYR A 719 -10.27 6.75 1.75
CA TYR A 719 -10.83 5.40 1.86
C TYR A 719 -10.10 4.35 1.02
N THR A 720 -8.80 4.56 0.76
CA THR A 720 -8.01 3.69 -0.12
C THR A 720 -7.84 2.28 0.45
N TRP A 721 -7.95 2.13 1.77
CA TRP A 721 -7.91 0.86 2.47
C TRP A 721 -9.07 -0.08 2.09
N LEU A 722 -10.22 0.45 1.64
CA LEU A 722 -11.34 -0.38 1.15
C LEU A 722 -10.96 -1.27 -0.03
N SER A 723 -9.90 -0.94 -0.77
CA SER A 723 -9.42 -1.77 -1.88
C SER A 723 -8.90 -3.16 -1.45
N HIS A 724 -8.61 -3.34 -0.15
CA HIS A 724 -8.19 -4.61 0.44
C HIS A 724 -9.33 -5.33 1.15
N GLU A 725 -10.49 -4.68 1.29
CA GLU A 725 -11.65 -5.21 2.00
C GLU A 725 -12.61 -5.93 1.04
N VAL A 726 -13.34 -6.91 1.59
CA VAL A 726 -14.39 -7.63 0.85
C VAL A 726 -15.80 -7.07 1.12
N VAL A 727 -15.90 -6.03 1.94
CA VAL A 727 -17.17 -5.49 2.44
C VAL A 727 -18.10 -5.00 1.33
N GLU A 728 -17.57 -4.48 0.23
CA GLU A 728 -18.39 -4.10 -0.93
C GLU A 728 -19.05 -5.33 -1.57
N THR A 729 -18.30 -6.42 -1.71
CA THR A 729 -18.86 -7.69 -2.21
C THR A 729 -19.86 -8.28 -1.21
N GLN A 730 -19.57 -8.22 0.09
CA GLN A 730 -20.51 -8.66 1.13
C GLN A 730 -21.82 -7.88 1.10
N LEU A 731 -21.77 -6.55 0.94
CA LEU A 731 -22.96 -5.71 0.84
C LEU A 731 -23.81 -6.09 -0.38
N LEU A 732 -23.17 -6.27 -1.54
CA LEU A 732 -23.88 -6.68 -2.76
C LEU A 732 -24.60 -8.02 -2.57
N LEU A 733 -23.89 -9.01 -2.04
CA LEU A 733 -24.45 -10.34 -1.77
C LEU A 733 -25.56 -10.29 -0.73
N LEU A 734 -25.41 -9.49 0.32
CA LEU A 734 -26.41 -9.34 1.37
C LEU A 734 -27.69 -8.64 0.87
N VAL A 735 -27.58 -7.62 0.04
CA VAL A 735 -28.74 -6.98 -0.60
C VAL A 735 -29.46 -7.96 -1.53
N ALA A 736 -28.69 -8.74 -2.31
CA ALA A 736 -29.26 -9.79 -3.15
C ALA A 736 -30.00 -10.85 -2.33
N ASP A 737 -29.38 -11.33 -1.25
CA ASP A 737 -29.96 -12.32 -0.33
C ASP A 737 -31.27 -11.84 0.30
N VAL A 738 -31.32 -10.57 0.76
CA VAL A 738 -32.55 -9.95 1.29
C VAL A 738 -33.65 -9.91 0.22
N ALA A 739 -33.34 -9.48 -1.00
CA ALA A 739 -34.31 -9.38 -2.08
C ALA A 739 -34.80 -10.75 -2.57
N LEU A 740 -33.92 -11.75 -2.63
CA LEU A 740 -34.31 -13.13 -2.95
C LEU A 740 -35.22 -13.72 -1.87
N ALA A 741 -34.91 -13.49 -0.59
CA ALA A 741 -35.76 -13.91 0.52
C ALA A 741 -37.13 -13.22 0.52
N LEU A 742 -37.19 -11.93 0.18
CA LEU A 742 -38.42 -11.15 0.08
C LEU A 742 -39.26 -11.55 -1.14
N SER A 743 -38.62 -11.76 -2.29
CA SER A 743 -39.25 -12.27 -3.50
C SER A 743 -39.87 -13.65 -3.26
N GLY A 744 -39.12 -14.58 -2.67
CA GLY A 744 -39.63 -15.91 -2.32
C GLY A 744 -40.86 -15.82 -1.41
N HIS A 745 -40.82 -14.96 -0.39
CA HIS A 745 -41.98 -14.71 0.48
C HIS A 745 -43.22 -14.21 -0.29
N HIS A 746 -43.05 -13.26 -1.20
CA HIS A 746 -44.14 -12.73 -2.01
C HIS A 746 -44.69 -13.75 -3.01
N LEU A 747 -43.83 -14.57 -3.63
CA LEU A 747 -44.24 -15.62 -4.55
C LEU A 747 -45.00 -16.75 -3.84
N GLU A 748 -44.57 -17.15 -2.64
CA GLU A 748 -45.31 -18.10 -1.79
C GLU A 748 -46.71 -17.57 -1.43
N ALA A 749 -46.85 -16.25 -1.27
CA ALA A 749 -48.13 -15.58 -1.03
C ALA A 749 -48.95 -15.34 -2.32
N GLY A 750 -48.46 -15.74 -3.49
CA GLY A 750 -49.14 -15.55 -4.78
C GLY A 750 -49.15 -14.10 -5.29
N ASN A 751 -48.20 -13.27 -4.83
CA ASN A 751 -48.11 -11.85 -5.14
C ASN A 751 -46.84 -11.53 -5.97
N PRO A 752 -46.83 -11.79 -7.30
CA PRO A 752 -45.62 -11.66 -8.10
C PRO A 752 -45.18 -10.21 -8.36
N ALA A 753 -46.08 -9.22 -8.28
CA ALA A 753 -45.71 -7.82 -8.52
C ALA A 753 -44.75 -7.26 -7.45
N PRO A 754 -45.03 -7.36 -6.14
CA PRO A 754 -44.05 -7.00 -5.10
C PRO A 754 -42.73 -7.80 -5.18
N ALA A 755 -42.77 -9.05 -5.66
CA ALA A 755 -41.57 -9.85 -5.87
C ALA A 755 -40.67 -9.23 -6.97
N LEU A 756 -41.27 -8.78 -8.07
CA LEU A 756 -40.56 -8.07 -9.15
C LEU A 756 -39.93 -6.77 -8.62
N ASP A 757 -40.69 -5.95 -7.89
CA ASP A 757 -40.20 -4.67 -7.36
C ASP A 757 -38.97 -4.85 -6.45
N ALA A 758 -38.98 -5.88 -5.59
CA ALA A 758 -37.85 -6.20 -4.72
C ALA A 758 -36.60 -6.62 -5.51
N LEU A 759 -36.77 -7.44 -6.55
CA LEU A 759 -35.68 -7.91 -7.40
C LEU A 759 -35.10 -6.80 -8.28
N ASP A 760 -35.95 -5.98 -8.89
CA ASP A 760 -35.54 -4.82 -9.67
C ASP A 760 -34.76 -3.83 -8.81
N THR A 761 -35.20 -3.60 -7.56
CA THR A 761 -34.46 -2.77 -6.60
C THR A 761 -33.06 -3.33 -6.34
N ALA A 762 -32.92 -4.62 -6.04
CA ALA A 762 -31.61 -5.23 -5.81
C ALA A 762 -30.71 -5.24 -7.05
N LEU A 763 -31.27 -5.40 -8.25
CA LEU A 763 -30.54 -5.35 -9.51
C LEU A 763 -29.94 -3.97 -9.80
N THR A 764 -30.47 -2.89 -9.22
CA THR A 764 -29.80 -1.58 -9.28
C THR A 764 -28.46 -1.55 -8.54
N HIS A 765 -28.28 -2.41 -7.53
CA HIS A 765 -27.04 -2.55 -6.76
C HIS A 765 -26.12 -3.64 -7.32
N ALA A 766 -26.69 -4.81 -7.63
CA ALA A 766 -25.96 -6.01 -8.06
C ALA A 766 -26.40 -6.46 -9.47
N PRO A 767 -26.19 -5.64 -10.52
CA PRO A 767 -26.70 -5.92 -11.86
C PRO A 767 -26.05 -7.13 -12.56
N ALA A 768 -24.99 -7.70 -11.97
CA ALA A 768 -24.27 -8.86 -12.47
C ALA A 768 -24.60 -10.15 -11.69
N ASP A 769 -25.47 -10.10 -10.67
CA ASP A 769 -25.82 -11.29 -9.88
C ASP A 769 -26.83 -12.17 -10.65
N GLU A 770 -26.35 -13.32 -11.13
CA GLU A 770 -27.15 -14.30 -11.88
C GLU A 770 -28.37 -14.80 -11.08
N ARG A 771 -28.28 -14.85 -9.75
CA ARG A 771 -29.36 -15.36 -8.88
C ARG A 771 -30.58 -14.44 -8.94
N LEU A 772 -30.35 -13.13 -8.88
CA LEU A 772 -31.41 -12.12 -8.97
C LEU A 772 -32.11 -12.17 -10.34
N TRP A 773 -31.34 -12.26 -11.42
CA TRP A 773 -31.88 -12.38 -12.77
C TRP A 773 -32.72 -13.65 -12.97
N ASN A 774 -32.26 -14.78 -12.43
CA ASN A 774 -32.98 -16.05 -12.48
C ASN A 774 -34.30 -16.00 -11.69
N GLU A 775 -34.30 -15.39 -10.49
CA GLU A 775 -35.55 -15.17 -9.76
C GLU A 775 -36.47 -14.15 -10.42
N LEU A 776 -35.91 -13.12 -11.09
CA LEU A 776 -36.71 -12.15 -11.83
C LEU A 776 -37.47 -12.81 -12.98
N LEU A 777 -36.85 -13.76 -13.69
CA LEU A 777 -37.53 -14.60 -14.68
C LEU A 777 -38.66 -15.43 -14.08
N ARG A 778 -38.44 -16.05 -12.91
CA ARG A 778 -39.48 -16.84 -12.21
C ARG A 778 -40.65 -15.96 -11.77
N ALA A 779 -40.36 -14.80 -11.20
CA ALA A 779 -41.36 -13.83 -10.77
C ALA A 779 -42.15 -13.27 -11.97
N ALA A 780 -41.48 -12.95 -13.08
CA ALA A 780 -42.13 -12.51 -14.31
C ALA A 780 -43.05 -13.59 -14.87
N HIS A 781 -42.61 -14.84 -14.93
CA HIS A 781 -43.44 -15.97 -15.36
C HIS A 781 -44.69 -16.14 -14.46
N ALA A 782 -44.54 -15.97 -13.14
CA ALA A 782 -45.63 -16.08 -12.18
C ALA A 782 -46.73 -15.01 -12.35
N THR A 783 -46.45 -13.89 -13.06
CA THR A 783 -47.49 -12.91 -13.41
C THR A 783 -48.45 -13.39 -14.49
N GLY A 784 -48.05 -14.37 -15.31
CA GLY A 784 -48.78 -14.78 -16.51
C GLY A 784 -48.67 -13.81 -17.70
N ASP A 785 -47.92 -12.71 -17.58
CA ASP A 785 -47.67 -11.74 -18.65
C ASP A 785 -46.51 -12.20 -19.54
N THR A 786 -46.84 -12.78 -20.70
CA THR A 786 -45.85 -13.30 -21.65
C THR A 786 -44.93 -12.20 -22.20
N ALA A 787 -45.45 -11.00 -22.46
CA ALA A 787 -44.66 -9.90 -23.00
C ALA A 787 -43.61 -9.42 -21.99
N ARG A 788 -43.98 -9.40 -20.70
CA ARG A 788 -43.03 -9.12 -19.62
C ARG A 788 -41.96 -10.19 -19.52
N LEU A 789 -42.33 -11.47 -19.55
CA LEU A 789 -41.37 -12.58 -19.49
C LEU A 789 -40.36 -12.52 -20.64
N GLU A 790 -40.83 -12.28 -21.87
CA GLU A 790 -39.98 -12.10 -23.05
C GLU A 790 -39.02 -10.90 -22.89
N SER A 791 -39.54 -9.76 -22.41
CA SER A 791 -38.72 -8.57 -22.16
C SER A 791 -37.64 -8.82 -21.09
N THR A 792 -37.98 -9.51 -20.00
CA THR A 792 -37.02 -9.86 -18.94
C THR A 792 -35.94 -10.81 -19.47
N ALA A 793 -36.31 -11.82 -20.27
CA ALA A 793 -35.36 -12.73 -20.89
C ALA A 793 -34.41 -12.01 -21.86
N ALA A 794 -34.93 -11.10 -22.69
CA ALA A 794 -34.10 -10.29 -23.59
C ALA A 794 -33.12 -9.39 -22.82
N ALA A 795 -33.56 -8.76 -21.72
CA ALA A 795 -32.71 -7.93 -20.88
C ALA A 795 -31.59 -8.74 -20.21
N LEU A 796 -31.91 -9.93 -19.69
CA LEU A 796 -30.93 -10.85 -19.11
C LEU A 796 -29.85 -11.22 -20.14
N VAL A 797 -30.28 -11.65 -21.33
CA VAL A 797 -29.39 -12.03 -22.44
C VAL A 797 -28.46 -10.89 -22.82
N ALA A 798 -29.03 -9.70 -23.06
CA ALA A 798 -28.25 -8.52 -23.44
C ALA A 798 -27.20 -8.20 -22.37
N ARG A 799 -27.61 -8.24 -21.10
CA ARG A 799 -26.70 -7.99 -19.97
C ARG A 799 -25.57 -9.00 -19.86
N HIS A 800 -25.84 -10.28 -20.08
CA HIS A 800 -24.80 -11.30 -20.09
C HIS A 800 -23.80 -11.10 -21.23
N HIS A 801 -24.29 -10.73 -22.43
CA HIS A 801 -23.43 -10.42 -23.56
C HIS A 801 -22.55 -9.19 -23.32
N GLU A 802 -23.05 -8.16 -22.63
CA GLU A 802 -22.26 -7.00 -22.19
C GLU A 802 -21.12 -7.43 -21.23
N LEU A 803 -21.41 -8.31 -20.27
CA LEU A 803 -20.45 -8.73 -19.24
C LEU A 803 -19.42 -9.75 -19.75
N SER A 804 -19.85 -10.70 -20.58
CA SER A 804 -19.04 -11.85 -21.01
C SER A 804 -18.48 -11.72 -22.43
N GLY A 805 -18.84 -10.64 -23.13
CA GLY A 805 -18.41 -10.36 -24.49
C GLY A 805 -18.93 -11.39 -25.49
N GLY A 806 -20.22 -11.37 -25.82
CA GLY A 806 -20.85 -11.98 -27.01
C GLY A 806 -20.67 -13.49 -27.26
N ALA A 807 -19.42 -13.94 -27.38
CA ALA A 807 -18.94 -15.27 -27.73
C ALA A 807 -19.06 -16.31 -26.60
N ARG A 808 -19.21 -15.90 -25.34
CA ARG A 808 -19.56 -16.82 -24.24
C ARG A 808 -21.07 -17.02 -24.18
N GLY A 809 -21.49 -18.28 -24.26
CA GLY A 809 -22.88 -18.67 -23.99
C GLY A 809 -23.35 -18.31 -22.58
N LEU A 810 -24.66 -18.41 -22.35
CA LEU A 810 -25.25 -18.16 -21.03
C LEU A 810 -24.81 -19.23 -20.02
N PRO A 811 -24.89 -18.96 -18.71
CA PRO A 811 -24.64 -19.98 -17.70
C PRO A 811 -25.65 -21.15 -17.85
N PRO A 812 -25.23 -22.43 -17.69
CA PRO A 812 -26.10 -23.59 -17.92
C PRO A 812 -27.39 -23.59 -17.10
N ARG A 813 -27.35 -23.06 -15.87
CA ARG A 813 -28.54 -22.93 -15.00
C ARG A 813 -29.56 -21.94 -15.57
N THR A 814 -29.06 -20.81 -16.07
CA THR A 814 -29.88 -19.78 -16.73
C THR A 814 -30.48 -20.32 -18.02
N GLU A 815 -29.69 -21.01 -18.86
CA GLU A 815 -30.21 -21.63 -20.10
C GLU A 815 -31.30 -22.65 -19.83
N ALA A 816 -31.10 -23.55 -18.86
CA ALA A 816 -32.10 -24.54 -18.47
C ALA A 816 -33.38 -23.88 -17.93
N LEU A 817 -33.26 -22.73 -17.25
CA LEU A 817 -34.40 -21.98 -16.76
C LEU A 817 -35.18 -21.32 -17.91
N LEU A 818 -34.49 -20.70 -18.87
CA LEU A 818 -35.09 -20.12 -20.07
C LEU A 818 -35.78 -21.19 -20.92
N ASP A 819 -35.16 -22.35 -21.12
CA ASP A 819 -35.76 -23.50 -21.81
C ASP A 819 -37.06 -23.96 -21.15
N LYS A 820 -37.10 -23.91 -19.82
CA LYS A 820 -38.28 -24.32 -19.04
C LYS A 820 -39.39 -23.26 -19.09
N LEU A 821 -39.06 -21.98 -18.95
CA LEU A 821 -40.05 -20.91 -18.78
C LEU A 821 -40.49 -20.25 -20.09
N LEU A 822 -39.61 -20.21 -21.10
CA LEU A 822 -39.84 -19.55 -22.39
C LEU A 822 -39.20 -20.35 -23.54
N PRO A 823 -39.69 -21.55 -23.91
CA PRO A 823 -39.02 -22.43 -24.89
C PRO A 823 -38.66 -21.79 -26.25
N ALA A 824 -39.39 -20.77 -26.68
CA ALA A 824 -39.17 -20.04 -27.93
C ALA A 824 -37.98 -19.06 -27.91
N TRP A 825 -37.32 -18.86 -26.75
CA TRP A 825 -36.26 -17.86 -26.59
C TRP A 825 -35.06 -18.05 -27.54
N ARG A 826 -34.74 -19.29 -27.90
CA ARG A 826 -33.64 -19.62 -28.83
C ARG A 826 -33.93 -19.20 -30.27
N GLU A 827 -35.19 -19.28 -30.70
CA GLU A 827 -35.61 -18.85 -32.04
C GLU A 827 -35.52 -17.33 -32.19
N ALA A 828 -35.87 -16.60 -31.12
CA ALA A 828 -35.75 -15.14 -31.06
C ALA A 828 -34.28 -14.66 -31.09
N GLN A 829 -33.35 -15.40 -30.47
CA GLN A 829 -31.91 -15.09 -30.57
C GLN A 829 -31.34 -15.38 -31.97
N GLY A 830 -31.72 -16.50 -32.58
CA GLY A 830 -31.27 -16.87 -33.92
C GLY A 830 -31.75 -15.94 -35.03
N ALA A 831 -32.82 -15.17 -34.79
CA ALA A 831 -33.33 -14.15 -35.71
C ALA A 831 -32.70 -12.75 -35.50
N ALA A 832 -31.98 -12.53 -34.40
CA ALA A 832 -31.40 -11.25 -34.02
C ALA A 832 -29.87 -11.16 -34.19
N GLY A 833 -29.19 -12.28 -34.42
CA GLY A 833 -27.77 -12.36 -34.82
C GLY A 833 -27.61 -12.38 -36.33
#